data_AF-A0A368VUN1-F1
#
_entry.id   AF-A0A368VUN1-F1
#
_cell.length_a   1.000
_cell.length_b   1.000
_cell.length_c   1.000
_cell.angle_alpha   90.00
_cell.angle_beta   90.00
_cell.angle_gamma   90.00
#
_symmetry.space_group_name_H-M   'P 1'
#
loop_
_entity.id
_entity.type
_entity.pdbx_description
1 polymer ?
#
loop_
_entity_poly.entity_id
_entity_poly.type
_entity_poly.pdbx_seq_one_letter_code
_entity_poly.pdbx_strand_id
1 'polypeptide(L)'
;MGRVRNIIGRKTRSMGKRVVIVVLGGTLLVQPIASILPGSWHSAVIEAADATAPVLKLTKQSFVTSGARRLDYEWHTTRGSAKVQTDVHVIEIDLNNPYVSLNAISGKNNNIGKVNTILNMAKENEAVAAINADVFVMGHEGAPLGGQITSGTFLSSPARLKGMYAFSVSKNRKPMIDNYTFEGMVTAADGSTFPLEGLNQSAYNPETTGSRYSHVNMMYIYTSAWGGAERPKNSGATPTEVLVRNGIIEEISIGQALAIQAPEDGYILRTHGLAATYVKEHLQIGQTISADYSLVSQTTGAKIDPTAFEMLVGGHTLLVNAGAAAPFSRDITGVSGSSYTSRSAVGYSEDGTKVYLITSERNGSNTGVSLKELQQIMLLLGVFKGVNLDGGGSTTMIERPLGSYSLQLAHATQYGSTQRSVANGIGVFTNAPQGTLKGVTVSGANVMFIGQKAAYSLKGYDTYYNPVDVDNSSALWSSTKAIGTFHSNEFTATKPGKTSISVRSGAISTQYEVEVIGQDQIASLSIDTAAGLLAEGASIAVPVTVKLKDGRAYKLSSDYLKWQYIGFTAAKNGDSLTVQSVNAGTSTGYAIARYDGYPAMIPFTQGETVKTLEDFENSTYAITSQVTPATTTGSVNIVSDLPGQTSSKALKLDYDFTNGTGTKASYAVFNSTGITLAGSPASMTVDLYSDKSLNWVRAEFIDADGKAHLLDLAKQLDWSGWKTVKVNLSSVGMKYPVKLKRVYVVTLAEGQDERSSTGAVGLDNMELQYSAAATVDTNTKVEMTVGKMAATVNGNTMKLDSAPIIFNGTTYVPVRFVSDAMGAKLLFNGNTGQITVLRGNKLMEMTLGKKDLILNGVLQSSDITPIVRNNRTLIPVRLFSEKLGLKVGYDPKLKKITID
;
A
#
# COMPACT_ATOMS: atom_id res chain seq x y z
N MET A 1 64.79 67.90 15.40
CA MET A 1 63.81 67.45 16.41
C MET A 1 62.50 67.14 15.68
N GLY A 2 61.63 66.20 16.07
CA GLY A 2 61.77 65.00 16.93
C GLY A 2 60.78 63.94 16.39
N ARG A 3 61.25 62.75 15.98
CA ARG A 3 61.16 61.46 16.72
C ARG A 3 59.71 60.97 16.93
N VAL A 4 59.31 59.71 16.65
CA VAL A 4 59.92 58.45 16.13
C VAL A 4 58.72 57.45 16.02
N ARG A 5 58.54 56.40 15.18
CA ARG A 5 59.01 55.75 13.91
C ARG A 5 57.89 54.68 13.58
N ASN A 6 57.77 53.84 12.54
CA ASN A 6 58.39 53.43 11.25
C ASN A 6 57.34 52.50 10.55
N ILE A 7 57.35 52.09 9.26
CA ILE A 7 57.84 52.61 7.97
C ILE A 7 57.14 51.81 6.82
N ILE A 8 56.90 52.44 5.65
CA ILE A 8 56.83 51.96 4.22
C ILE A 8 56.63 50.44 3.94
N GLY A 9 55.85 49.94 2.95
CA GLY A 9 55.04 50.56 1.86
C GLY A 9 55.23 49.89 0.46
N ARG A 10 54.53 50.39 -0.59
CA ARG A 10 54.65 50.15 -2.07
C ARG A 10 54.08 48.88 -2.79
N LYS A 11 53.15 49.17 -3.73
CA LYS A 11 53.10 48.83 -5.19
C LYS A 11 53.23 47.38 -5.75
N THR A 12 52.09 46.88 -6.28
CA THR A 12 51.86 46.34 -7.66
C THR A 12 52.88 45.41 -8.38
N ARG A 13 52.50 44.16 -8.72
CA ARG A 13 52.44 43.64 -10.12
C ARG A 13 51.81 42.24 -10.32
N SER A 14 51.54 41.95 -11.59
CA SER A 14 50.86 40.87 -12.34
C SER A 14 51.32 39.39 -12.28
N MET A 15 50.34 38.49 -12.52
CA MET A 15 50.33 37.27 -13.38
C MET A 15 51.17 35.99 -13.11
N GLY A 16 50.49 34.83 -13.24
CA GLY A 16 51.03 33.53 -13.69
C GLY A 16 51.52 32.57 -12.58
N LYS A 17 51.50 31.23 -12.73
CA LYS A 17 50.93 30.34 -13.76
C LYS A 17 50.40 29.02 -13.16
N ARG A 18 49.35 28.51 -13.80
CA ARG A 18 49.02 27.10 -14.12
C ARG A 18 50.14 26.03 -14.09
N VAL A 19 49.83 24.87 -13.47
CA VAL A 19 50.10 23.45 -13.89
C VAL A 19 51.61 23.04 -13.91
N VAL A 20 52.09 21.86 -13.43
CA VAL A 20 51.78 20.45 -13.82
C VAL A 20 51.88 19.44 -12.64
N ILE A 21 51.14 18.34 -12.79
CA ILE A 21 51.06 17.06 -12.06
C ILE A 21 52.42 16.34 -11.89
N VAL A 22 52.58 15.52 -10.83
CA VAL A 22 53.17 14.16 -10.90
C VAL A 22 52.70 13.29 -9.71
N VAL A 23 52.67 11.97 -9.91
CA VAL A 23 52.14 10.93 -8.99
C VAL A 23 53.27 10.15 -8.33
N LEU A 24 53.10 9.78 -7.05
CA LEU A 24 53.63 8.59 -6.35
C LEU A 24 52.99 8.56 -4.93
N GLY A 25 52.64 7.45 -4.28
CA GLY A 25 52.78 6.03 -4.65
C GLY A 25 53.73 5.29 -3.71
N GLY A 26 53.23 4.35 -2.90
CA GLY A 26 54.08 3.50 -2.04
C GLY A 26 53.48 3.16 -0.68
N THR A 27 53.00 1.92 -0.56
CA THR A 27 52.63 1.25 0.70
C THR A 27 53.73 1.25 1.77
N LEU A 28 53.36 1.48 3.04
CA LEU A 28 54.20 1.14 4.19
C LEU A 28 53.92 -0.31 4.63
N LEU A 29 54.86 -1.22 4.32
CA LEU A 29 54.86 -2.59 4.86
C LEU A 29 55.58 -2.62 6.21
N VAL A 30 54.85 -2.90 7.28
CA VAL A 30 55.44 -3.23 8.59
C VAL A 30 55.64 -4.75 8.65
N GLN A 31 56.91 -5.21 8.64
CA GLN A 31 57.22 -6.60 8.93
C GLN A 31 57.41 -6.81 10.44
N PRO A 32 56.70 -7.75 11.08
CA PRO A 32 57.10 -8.28 12.38
C PRO A 32 58.26 -9.27 12.21
N ILE A 33 59.26 -9.19 13.08
CA ILE A 33 60.37 -10.14 13.14
C ILE A 33 59.84 -11.51 13.59
N ALA A 34 60.19 -12.58 12.88
CA ALA A 34 59.79 -13.92 13.24
C ALA A 34 60.55 -14.44 14.48
N SER A 35 59.81 -14.76 15.54
CA SER A 35 60.28 -15.56 16.67
C SER A 35 59.44 -16.84 16.78
N ILE A 36 60.08 -17.95 17.13
CA ILE A 36 59.55 -19.30 16.90
C ILE A 36 58.85 -19.83 18.16
N LEU A 37 57.54 -20.12 18.06
CA LEU A 37 56.80 -20.94 19.04
C LEU A 37 55.79 -21.85 18.32
N PRO A 38 55.73 -23.16 18.63
CA PRO A 38 54.70 -24.07 18.12
C PRO A 38 53.47 -24.07 19.04
N GLY A 39 52.26 -23.84 18.49
CA GLY A 39 51.03 -23.80 19.28
C GLY A 39 49.76 -23.66 18.44
N SER A 40 49.23 -24.79 17.97
CA SER A 40 48.11 -24.87 17.03
C SER A 40 46.78 -24.29 17.56
N TRP A 41 46.33 -23.15 17.01
CA TRP A 41 44.93 -22.71 17.02
C TRP A 41 44.55 -22.12 15.65
N HIS A 42 43.52 -22.68 15.01
CA HIS A 42 43.00 -22.15 13.74
C HIS A 42 41.99 -21.02 14.02
N SER A 43 42.45 -19.77 13.97
CA SER A 43 41.56 -18.60 13.91
C SER A 43 41.13 -18.38 12.46
N ALA A 44 39.83 -18.44 12.19
CA ALA A 44 39.29 -18.13 10.87
C ALA A 44 39.47 -16.64 10.55
N VAL A 45 40.14 -16.33 9.43
CA VAL A 45 40.20 -14.97 8.90
C VAL A 45 38.84 -14.65 8.28
N ILE A 46 38.01 -13.92 9.02
CA ILE A 46 36.80 -13.31 8.49
C ILE A 46 37.22 -12.02 7.78
N GLU A 47 37.21 -12.02 6.45
CA GLU A 47 37.30 -10.78 5.69
C GLU A 47 36.07 -9.92 6.01
N ALA A 48 36.30 -8.76 6.63
CA ALA A 48 35.25 -7.79 6.86
C ALA A 48 34.86 -7.16 5.51
N ALA A 49 33.71 -7.57 4.98
CA ALA A 49 33.18 -7.02 3.74
C ALA A 49 32.85 -5.53 3.93
N ASP A 50 33.55 -4.65 3.21
CA ASP A 50 33.36 -3.20 3.28
C ASP A 50 31.91 -2.82 2.95
N ALA A 51 31.20 -2.31 3.95
CA ALA A 51 29.83 -1.87 3.80
C ALA A 51 29.81 -0.54 3.04
N THR A 52 29.53 -0.59 1.73
CA THR A 52 29.43 0.61 0.88
C THR A 52 28.49 1.64 1.50
N ALA A 53 29.00 2.85 1.73
CA ALA A 53 28.25 3.97 2.30
C ALA A 53 26.94 4.22 1.53
N PRO A 54 25.86 4.63 2.22
CA PRO A 54 24.57 4.79 1.57
C PRO A 54 24.54 6.01 0.65
N VAL A 55 23.73 5.93 -0.40
CA VAL A 55 23.66 6.93 -1.48
C VAL A 55 22.21 7.36 -1.69
N LEU A 56 21.98 8.67 -1.70
CA LEU A 56 20.71 9.28 -2.09
C LEU A 56 20.86 9.88 -3.50
N LYS A 57 20.24 9.24 -4.50
CA LYS A 57 20.42 9.54 -5.92
C LYS A 57 19.15 10.17 -6.49
N LEU A 58 19.22 11.44 -6.93
CA LEU A 58 18.11 12.10 -7.62
C LEU A 58 17.81 11.38 -8.95
N THR A 59 16.53 11.07 -9.20
CA THR A 59 16.07 10.43 -10.45
C THR A 59 15.12 11.28 -11.27
N LYS A 60 14.33 12.15 -10.63
CA LYS A 60 13.37 13.03 -11.31
C LYS A 60 13.18 14.33 -10.52
N GLN A 61 12.86 15.42 -11.24
CA GLN A 61 12.40 16.67 -10.65
C GLN A 61 11.32 17.32 -11.52
N SER A 62 10.40 18.06 -10.90
CA SER A 62 9.37 18.86 -11.60
C SER A 62 8.88 20.01 -10.70
N PHE A 63 8.44 21.13 -11.30
CA PHE A 63 7.84 22.23 -10.52
C PHE A 63 6.38 21.91 -10.14
N VAL A 64 5.96 22.40 -8.98
CA VAL A 64 4.55 22.41 -8.51
C VAL A 64 3.95 23.81 -8.67
N THR A 65 4.76 24.82 -8.38
CA THR A 65 4.51 26.25 -8.60
C THR A 65 5.83 27.03 -8.53
N SER A 66 5.80 28.33 -8.76
CA SER A 66 6.89 29.26 -8.47
C SER A 66 7.24 29.19 -6.98
N GLY A 67 8.44 28.67 -6.68
CA GLY A 67 8.93 28.53 -5.30
C GLY A 67 8.73 27.15 -4.68
N ALA A 68 8.08 26.19 -5.34
CA ALA A 68 8.03 24.80 -4.88
C ALA A 68 8.30 23.79 -6.01
N ARG A 69 9.19 22.83 -5.75
CA ARG A 69 9.51 21.74 -6.69
C ARG A 69 9.49 20.37 -6.04
N ARG A 70 8.94 19.42 -6.78
CA ARG A 70 9.00 17.98 -6.55
C ARG A 70 10.38 17.46 -6.91
N LEU A 71 10.96 16.65 -6.02
CA LEU A 71 12.21 15.91 -6.23
C LEU A 71 11.97 14.45 -5.83
N ASP A 72 12.32 13.52 -6.72
CA ASP A 72 12.26 12.07 -6.47
C ASP A 72 13.69 11.50 -6.44
N TYR A 73 13.97 10.67 -5.44
CA TYR A 73 15.27 10.07 -5.19
C TYR A 73 15.16 8.55 -4.97
N GLU A 74 16.19 7.82 -5.36
CA GLU A 74 16.44 6.46 -4.87
C GLU A 74 17.38 6.53 -3.66
N TRP A 75 16.98 5.94 -2.53
CA TRP A 75 17.84 5.68 -1.38
C TRP A 75 18.42 4.27 -1.49
N HIS A 76 19.74 4.17 -1.69
CA HIS A 76 20.49 2.92 -1.76
C HIS A 76 21.30 2.72 -0.48
N THR A 77 21.13 1.59 0.19
CA THR A 77 21.81 1.28 1.45
C THR A 77 22.06 -0.22 1.61
N THR A 78 22.79 -0.62 2.66
CA THR A 78 23.02 -2.02 3.02
C THR A 78 22.42 -2.32 4.40
N ARG A 79 21.53 -3.32 4.49
CA ARG A 79 20.90 -3.78 5.73
C ARG A 79 21.38 -5.21 6.03
N GLY A 80 22.31 -5.34 6.97
CA GLY A 80 23.05 -6.59 7.17
C GLY A 80 23.95 -6.85 5.96
N SER A 81 23.73 -7.95 5.23
CA SER A 81 24.37 -8.24 3.94
C SER A 81 23.51 -7.87 2.72
N ALA A 82 22.25 -7.48 2.91
CA ALA A 82 21.32 -7.19 1.81
C ALA A 82 21.48 -5.75 1.33
N LYS A 83 21.74 -5.56 0.03
CA LYS A 83 21.59 -4.25 -0.63
C LYS A 83 20.11 -3.94 -0.82
N VAL A 84 19.70 -2.72 -0.49
CA VAL A 84 18.30 -2.28 -0.50
C VAL A 84 18.18 -0.94 -1.21
N GLN A 85 17.21 -0.86 -2.12
CA GLN A 85 16.66 0.41 -2.62
C GLN A 85 15.31 0.66 -1.92
N THR A 86 15.07 1.91 -1.54
CA THR A 86 13.73 2.45 -1.25
C THR A 86 13.61 3.83 -1.89
N ASP A 87 12.45 4.18 -2.44
CA ASP A 87 12.22 5.52 -3.00
C ASP A 87 11.97 6.58 -1.91
N VAL A 88 12.47 7.78 -2.15
CA VAL A 88 12.36 8.96 -1.27
C VAL A 88 11.82 10.13 -2.09
N HIS A 89 10.91 10.88 -1.47
CA HIS A 89 9.98 11.77 -2.14
C HIS A 89 9.97 13.11 -1.41
N VAL A 90 10.33 14.20 -2.09
CA VAL A 90 10.54 15.50 -1.45
C VAL A 90 9.81 16.60 -2.20
N ILE A 91 9.21 17.54 -1.47
CA ILE A 91 8.90 18.88 -1.97
C ILE A 91 9.90 19.83 -1.32
N GLU A 92 10.72 20.49 -2.13
CA GLU A 92 11.58 21.61 -1.70
C GLU A 92 10.81 22.92 -1.95
N ILE A 93 10.67 23.73 -0.90
CA ILE A 93 10.03 25.04 -0.93
C ILE A 93 11.08 26.12 -0.63
N ASP A 94 11.19 27.12 -1.51
CA ASP A 94 12.04 28.31 -1.33
C ASP A 94 11.21 29.46 -0.72
N LEU A 95 11.45 29.75 0.56
CA LEU A 95 10.76 30.78 1.31
C LEU A 95 11.21 32.20 0.95
N ASN A 96 12.28 32.40 0.16
CA ASN A 96 12.55 33.71 -0.44
C ASN A 96 11.59 34.05 -1.57
N ASN A 97 11.01 33.04 -2.24
CA ASN A 97 10.10 33.26 -3.35
C ASN A 97 8.75 33.77 -2.81
N PRO A 98 8.32 35.02 -3.13
CA PRO A 98 7.12 35.61 -2.54
C PRO A 98 5.83 34.90 -2.95
N TYR A 99 5.87 34.09 -4.02
CA TYR A 99 4.70 33.43 -4.61
C TYR A 99 4.32 32.08 -3.99
N VAL A 100 5.07 31.62 -2.97
CA VAL A 100 4.78 30.38 -2.23
C VAL A 100 4.66 30.67 -0.74
N SER A 101 3.81 29.91 -0.05
CA SER A 101 3.72 29.87 1.41
C SER A 101 3.42 28.46 1.92
N LEU A 102 3.56 28.27 3.23
CA LEU A 102 3.22 27.04 3.94
C LEU A 102 2.17 27.36 5.00
N ASN A 103 1.24 26.44 5.24
CA ASN A 103 0.26 26.56 6.33
C ASN A 103 -0.12 25.18 6.90
N ALA A 104 -0.60 25.15 8.14
CA ALA A 104 -1.19 23.95 8.71
C ALA A 104 -2.63 23.76 8.19
N ILE A 105 -2.96 22.58 7.68
CA ILE A 105 -4.31 22.23 7.21
C ILE A 105 -4.94 21.24 8.20
N SER A 106 -6.11 21.57 8.75
CA SER A 106 -6.78 20.76 9.78
C SER A 106 -7.61 19.63 9.18
N GLY A 107 -8.34 18.91 10.05
CA GLY A 107 -9.40 17.98 9.70
C GLY A 107 -10.53 18.59 8.86
N LYS A 108 -11.54 17.78 8.56
CA LYS A 108 -12.67 18.08 7.67
C LYS A 108 -13.31 19.44 8.00
N ASN A 109 -13.57 20.24 6.96
CA ASN A 109 -14.05 21.62 7.06
C ASN A 109 -13.09 22.52 7.87
N ASN A 110 -11.78 22.26 7.81
CA ASN A 110 -10.74 22.90 8.62
C ASN A 110 -10.94 22.85 10.16
N ASN A 111 -11.58 21.80 10.68
CA ASN A 111 -11.85 21.63 12.11
C ASN A 111 -10.86 20.68 12.82
N ILE A 112 -10.61 20.97 14.10
CA ILE A 112 -9.98 20.05 15.06
C ILE A 112 -10.98 18.97 15.49
N GLY A 113 -10.51 17.74 15.73
CA GLY A 113 -11.35 16.61 16.14
C GLY A 113 -12.21 16.02 15.01
N LYS A 114 -11.79 16.18 13.74
CA LYS A 114 -12.51 15.70 12.54
C LYS A 114 -11.57 15.14 11.48
N VAL A 115 -10.98 13.97 11.71
CA VAL A 115 -10.00 13.38 10.78
C VAL A 115 -10.44 13.34 9.31
N ASN A 116 -9.53 13.62 8.38
CA ASN A 116 -9.78 13.66 6.93
C ASN A 116 -8.55 13.18 6.15
N THR A 117 -8.66 12.87 4.86
CA THR A 117 -7.49 12.50 4.03
C THR A 117 -6.74 13.76 3.59
N ILE A 118 -5.42 13.67 3.41
CA ILE A 118 -4.61 14.83 2.97
C ILE A 118 -5.07 15.35 1.60
N LEU A 119 -5.56 14.49 0.69
CA LEU A 119 -6.14 14.94 -0.58
C LEU A 119 -7.40 15.78 -0.40
N ASN A 120 -8.23 15.48 0.60
CA ASN A 120 -9.41 16.28 0.90
C ASN A 120 -9.02 17.57 1.63
N MET A 121 -8.14 17.51 2.64
CA MET A 121 -7.64 18.71 3.33
C MET A 121 -7.00 19.71 2.36
N ALA A 122 -6.19 19.22 1.41
CA ALA A 122 -5.55 20.06 0.40
C ALA A 122 -6.57 20.72 -0.55
N LYS A 123 -7.67 20.02 -0.91
CA LYS A 123 -8.77 20.61 -1.69
C LYS A 123 -9.58 21.62 -0.88
N GLU A 124 -9.92 21.28 0.36
CA GLU A 124 -10.71 22.11 1.29
C GLU A 124 -9.99 23.43 1.65
N ASN A 125 -8.68 23.52 1.43
CA ASN A 125 -7.86 24.72 1.67
C ASN A 125 -7.19 25.27 0.38
N GLU A 126 -7.51 24.76 -0.81
CA GLU A 126 -6.90 25.17 -2.10
C GLU A 126 -5.34 25.06 -2.18
N ALA A 127 -4.74 24.18 -1.38
CA ALA A 127 -3.29 23.94 -1.39
C ALA A 127 -2.83 23.23 -2.67
N VAL A 128 -1.69 23.63 -3.25
CA VAL A 128 -1.12 23.05 -4.47
C VAL A 128 -0.26 21.79 -4.22
N ALA A 129 0.10 21.53 -2.98
CA ALA A 129 0.65 20.25 -2.51
C ALA A 129 0.47 20.13 -0.99
N ALA A 130 0.58 18.92 -0.44
CA ALA A 130 0.52 18.71 1.01
C ALA A 130 1.16 17.39 1.47
N ILE A 131 1.55 17.31 2.75
CA ILE A 131 1.85 16.06 3.48
C ILE A 131 1.05 15.98 4.79
N ASN A 132 0.94 14.79 5.37
CA ASN A 132 0.47 14.63 6.76
C ASN A 132 1.47 15.19 7.78
N ALA A 133 0.98 15.59 8.95
CA ALA A 133 1.80 16.20 9.99
C ALA A 133 1.76 15.44 11.33
N ASP A 134 0.83 15.77 12.22
CA ASP A 134 0.94 15.44 13.63
C ASP A 134 0.45 14.02 13.98
N VAL A 135 0.97 13.48 15.07
CA VAL A 135 0.50 12.25 15.69
C VAL A 135 -0.78 12.52 16.50
N PHE A 136 -1.69 11.55 16.54
CA PHE A 136 -2.99 11.69 17.19
C PHE A 136 -3.45 10.37 17.84
N VAL A 137 -4.39 10.45 18.79
CA VAL A 137 -4.95 9.26 19.44
C VAL A 137 -6.02 8.64 18.52
N MET A 138 -5.64 7.57 17.82
CA MET A 138 -6.59 6.77 17.03
C MET A 138 -7.71 6.21 17.93
N GLY A 139 -8.96 6.36 17.49
CA GLY A 139 -10.15 5.95 18.25
C GLY A 139 -10.75 7.03 19.15
N HIS A 140 -10.09 8.18 19.32
CA HIS A 140 -10.70 9.41 19.83
C HIS A 140 -11.18 10.27 18.65
N GLU A 141 -11.46 11.56 18.85
CA GLU A 141 -11.89 12.48 17.77
C GLU A 141 -10.81 12.72 16.71
N GLY A 142 -9.55 12.47 17.06
CA GLY A 142 -8.39 12.72 16.22
C GLY A 142 -8.04 14.20 16.13
N ALA A 143 -8.03 14.89 17.26
CA ALA A 143 -7.25 16.12 17.42
C ALA A 143 -5.74 15.79 17.44
N PRO A 144 -4.86 16.73 17.01
CA PRO A 144 -3.42 16.59 17.14
C PRO A 144 -2.95 16.48 18.60
N LEU A 145 -1.79 15.86 18.83
CA LEU A 145 -1.12 15.82 20.14
C LEU A 145 -0.10 16.95 20.30
N GLY A 146 0.42 17.54 19.23
CA GLY A 146 1.18 18.77 19.28
C GLY A 146 0.28 20.00 19.11
N GLY A 147 0.93 21.17 19.08
CA GLY A 147 0.23 22.42 18.80
C GLY A 147 -0.18 22.53 17.34
N GLN A 148 -1.21 23.33 17.06
CA GLN A 148 -1.53 23.76 15.71
C GLN A 148 -1.84 25.25 15.65
N ILE A 149 -1.21 25.94 14.70
CA ILE A 149 -1.53 27.32 14.31
C ILE A 149 -1.75 27.31 12.79
N THR A 150 -2.86 27.90 12.34
CA THR A 150 -3.25 28.00 10.94
C THR A 150 -3.58 29.46 10.62
N SER A 151 -2.90 30.06 9.65
CA SER A 151 -3.06 31.48 9.26
C SER A 151 -2.92 32.48 10.43
N GLY A 152 -2.03 32.17 11.38
CA GLY A 152 -1.84 32.91 12.62
C GLY A 152 -2.88 32.67 13.73
N THR A 153 -3.94 31.89 13.49
CA THR A 153 -4.94 31.52 14.49
C THR A 153 -4.50 30.25 15.23
N PHE A 154 -4.49 30.28 16.56
CA PHE A 154 -4.12 29.14 17.40
C PHE A 154 -5.31 28.18 17.55
N LEU A 155 -5.20 26.99 16.93
CA LEU A 155 -6.30 26.02 16.85
C LEU A 155 -6.19 24.89 17.87
N SER A 156 -4.98 24.51 18.30
CA SER A 156 -4.75 23.48 19.33
C SER A 156 -3.46 23.77 20.09
N SER A 157 -3.43 23.53 21.40
CA SER A 157 -2.19 23.58 22.19
C SER A 157 -1.37 22.28 22.06
N PRO A 158 -0.05 22.30 22.35
CA PRO A 158 0.73 21.08 22.57
C PRO A 158 0.24 20.29 23.80
N ALA A 159 0.15 18.96 23.69
CA ALA A 159 -0.15 18.08 24.82
C ALA A 159 1.06 17.95 25.76
N ARG A 160 0.81 17.62 27.03
CA ARG A 160 1.83 17.57 28.09
C ARG A 160 2.67 16.28 28.05
N LEU A 161 3.40 16.13 26.94
CA LEU A 161 4.26 15.01 26.58
C LEU A 161 5.70 15.51 26.40
N LYS A 162 6.70 14.73 26.84
CA LYS A 162 8.11 15.17 26.89
C LYS A 162 8.74 15.14 25.50
N GLY A 163 9.46 16.19 25.12
CA GLY A 163 10.28 16.20 23.92
C GLY A 163 9.52 16.05 22.59
N MET A 164 8.24 16.42 22.57
CA MET A 164 7.47 16.61 21.33
C MET A 164 7.99 17.86 20.61
N TYR A 165 8.63 17.68 19.44
CA TYR A 165 9.07 18.80 18.62
C TYR A 165 8.00 19.17 17.58
N ALA A 166 7.79 20.47 17.38
CA ALA A 166 6.93 21.04 16.37
C ALA A 166 7.74 21.70 15.25
N PHE A 167 7.13 21.87 14.08
CA PHE A 167 7.61 22.72 13.00
C PHE A 167 6.72 23.96 12.91
N SER A 168 7.32 25.14 12.77
CA SER A 168 6.60 26.40 12.62
C SER A 168 7.24 27.32 11.59
N VAL A 169 6.45 28.25 11.08
CA VAL A 169 6.91 29.36 10.24
C VAL A 169 6.41 30.65 10.86
N SER A 170 7.32 31.57 11.15
CA SER A 170 6.98 32.91 11.66
C SER A 170 6.31 33.78 10.59
N LYS A 171 5.56 34.81 10.99
CA LYS A 171 5.02 35.81 10.05
C LYS A 171 6.10 36.50 9.17
N ASN A 172 7.35 36.50 9.64
CA ASN A 172 8.53 36.94 8.88
C ASN A 172 9.11 35.87 7.95
N ARG A 173 8.32 34.84 7.58
CA ARG A 173 8.68 33.72 6.70
C ARG A 173 9.90 32.89 7.13
N LYS A 174 10.36 32.99 8.38
CA LYS A 174 11.46 32.16 8.90
C LYS A 174 10.93 30.83 9.44
N PRO A 175 11.45 29.67 8.99
CA PRO A 175 11.11 28.36 9.53
C PRO A 175 11.84 28.11 10.85
N MET A 176 11.19 27.38 11.75
CA MET A 176 11.70 27.03 13.07
C MET A 176 11.27 25.60 13.45
N ILE A 177 12.12 24.91 14.22
CA ILE A 177 11.80 23.63 14.86
C ILE A 177 12.22 23.72 16.32
N ASP A 178 11.27 23.50 17.23
CA ASP A 178 11.48 23.57 18.68
C ASP A 178 10.46 22.68 19.41
N ASN A 179 10.73 22.39 20.68
CA ASN A 179 9.78 21.82 21.62
C ASN A 179 9.05 22.99 22.31
N TYR A 180 7.73 23.05 22.17
CA TYR A 180 6.89 24.08 22.78
C TYR A 180 5.93 23.46 23.80
N THR A 181 5.86 24.03 25.00
CA THR A 181 4.80 23.74 25.97
C THR A 181 3.75 24.84 25.95
N PHE A 182 2.56 24.55 26.46
CA PHE A 182 1.51 25.53 26.72
C PHE A 182 1.58 26.01 28.17
N GLU A 183 1.30 27.29 28.41
CA GLU A 183 1.09 27.86 29.73
C GLU A 183 -0.01 28.93 29.66
N GLY A 184 -1.03 28.85 30.52
CA GLY A 184 -2.07 29.87 30.62
C GLY A 184 -2.80 29.87 31.95
N MET A 185 -3.59 30.91 32.16
CA MET A 185 -4.39 31.15 33.36
C MET A 185 -5.78 31.67 32.96
N VAL A 186 -6.81 31.26 33.70
CA VAL A 186 -8.11 31.96 33.75
C VAL A 186 -8.12 32.87 34.97
N THR A 187 -8.72 34.05 34.82
CA THR A 187 -8.95 35.03 35.91
C THR A 187 -10.44 35.33 36.02
N ALA A 188 -10.99 35.16 37.22
CA ALA A 188 -12.38 35.49 37.53
C ALA A 188 -12.56 36.96 37.92
N ALA A 189 -13.82 37.43 37.97
CA ALA A 189 -14.16 38.80 38.34
C ALA A 189 -13.77 39.20 39.78
N ASP A 190 -13.53 38.24 40.68
CA ASP A 190 -13.04 38.45 42.04
C ASP A 190 -11.50 38.53 42.14
N GLY A 191 -10.78 38.34 41.02
CA GLY A 191 -9.31 38.31 40.96
C GLY A 191 -8.69 36.96 41.35
N SER A 192 -9.49 35.93 41.65
CA SER A 192 -9.00 34.55 41.77
C SER A 192 -8.55 34.02 40.40
N THR A 193 -7.64 33.03 40.39
CA THR A 193 -7.08 32.48 39.15
C THR A 193 -6.95 30.96 39.18
N PHE A 194 -7.03 30.32 38.01
CA PHE A 194 -6.83 28.88 37.85
C PHE A 194 -6.01 28.55 36.58
N PRO A 195 -5.05 27.59 36.62
CA PRO A 195 -4.25 27.23 35.45
C PRO A 195 -5.03 26.58 34.32
N LEU A 196 -4.77 27.02 33.08
CA LEU A 196 -5.18 26.36 31.85
C LEU A 196 -4.16 25.28 31.47
N GLU A 197 -4.61 24.05 31.26
CA GLU A 197 -3.76 22.92 30.86
C GLU A 197 -3.74 22.73 29.33
N GLY A 198 -4.74 23.22 28.59
CA GLY A 198 -4.75 23.19 27.12
C GLY A 198 -5.98 23.80 26.44
N LEU A 199 -5.94 23.78 25.10
CA LEU A 199 -6.92 24.33 24.16
C LEU A 199 -7.21 23.32 23.04
N ASN A 200 -8.49 22.99 22.83
CA ASN A 200 -9.02 22.09 21.78
C ASN A 200 -8.40 20.67 21.70
N GLN A 201 -8.02 20.07 22.84
CA GLN A 201 -7.38 18.74 22.85
C GLN A 201 -8.37 17.57 23.02
N SER A 202 -8.10 16.46 22.32
CA SER A 202 -8.65 15.14 22.68
C SER A 202 -8.03 14.65 24.00
N ALA A 203 -8.68 13.70 24.69
CA ALA A 203 -8.07 13.10 25.88
C ALA A 203 -6.83 12.26 25.50
N TYR A 204 -5.74 12.45 26.24
CA TYR A 204 -4.48 11.69 26.16
C TYR A 204 -3.98 11.26 27.54
N ASN A 205 -2.97 10.39 27.57
CA ASN A 205 -2.26 9.98 28.79
C ASN A 205 -1.05 10.93 29.01
N PRO A 206 -1.01 11.76 30.07
CA PRO A 206 0.08 12.72 30.29
C PRO A 206 1.35 12.06 30.86
N GLU A 207 2.53 12.50 30.43
CA GLU A 207 3.83 11.91 30.83
C GLU A 207 4.44 12.53 32.12
N THR A 208 3.70 13.39 32.81
CA THR A 208 4.23 14.26 33.89
C THR A 208 3.32 14.45 35.12
N THR A 209 2.04 14.07 35.09
CA THR A 209 1.09 14.41 36.17
C THR A 209 0.64 13.23 37.03
N GLY A 210 1.12 12.02 36.77
CA GLY A 210 0.74 10.79 37.50
C GLY A 210 -0.67 10.27 37.23
N SER A 211 -1.58 11.12 36.74
CA SER A 211 -2.91 10.74 36.26
C SER A 211 -2.80 9.93 34.97
N ARG A 212 -3.68 8.92 34.82
CA ARG A 212 -3.90 8.24 33.53
C ARG A 212 -4.61 9.14 32.50
N TYR A 213 -5.34 10.17 32.96
CA TYR A 213 -6.16 11.04 32.13
C TYR A 213 -5.74 12.50 32.24
N SER A 214 -5.40 13.10 31.09
CA SER A 214 -5.04 14.51 30.88
C SER A 214 -6.02 15.56 31.44
N HIS A 215 -7.29 15.20 31.59
CA HIS A 215 -8.37 16.13 31.96
C HIS A 215 -8.78 16.06 33.44
N VAL A 216 -8.13 15.23 34.25
CA VAL A 216 -8.47 15.08 35.68
C VAL A 216 -7.82 16.18 36.51
N ASN A 217 -8.63 16.91 37.29
CA ASN A 217 -8.27 18.11 38.07
C ASN A 217 -7.89 19.36 37.24
N MET A 218 -8.12 19.35 35.93
CA MET A 218 -7.62 20.37 34.99
C MET A 218 -8.75 21.22 34.36
N MET A 219 -8.36 22.38 33.85
CA MET A 219 -9.19 23.28 33.04
C MET A 219 -8.66 23.35 31.61
N TYR A 220 -9.57 23.26 30.63
CA TYR A 220 -9.28 23.32 29.19
C TYR A 220 -10.23 24.28 28.49
N ILE A 221 -9.76 24.96 27.44
CA ILE A 221 -10.59 25.78 26.55
C ILE A 221 -11.01 24.99 25.33
N TYR A 222 -12.26 25.13 24.91
CA TYR A 222 -12.75 24.71 23.60
C TYR A 222 -13.35 25.89 22.83
N THR A 223 -12.83 26.16 21.64
CA THR A 223 -13.31 27.23 20.74
C THR A 223 -14.10 26.63 19.57
N SER A 224 -14.69 27.48 18.71
CA SER A 224 -15.41 27.05 17.50
C SER A 224 -14.62 26.08 16.60
N ALA A 225 -13.28 26.19 16.58
CA ALA A 225 -12.39 25.31 15.85
C ALA A 225 -12.46 23.83 16.27
N TRP A 226 -13.03 23.49 17.43
CA TRP A 226 -13.38 22.11 17.79
C TRP A 226 -14.74 21.75 17.17
N GLY A 227 -14.72 20.95 16.10
CA GLY A 227 -15.86 20.74 15.21
C GLY A 227 -17.04 19.90 15.74
N GLY A 228 -17.26 19.84 17.05
CA GLY A 228 -18.30 18.99 17.64
C GLY A 228 -18.86 19.50 18.96
N ALA A 229 -20.08 19.05 19.27
CA ALA A 229 -20.70 19.25 20.57
C ALA A 229 -20.05 18.38 21.65
N GLU A 230 -19.78 17.11 21.34
CA GLU A 230 -19.01 16.23 22.24
C GLU A 230 -17.54 16.67 22.31
N ARG A 231 -17.01 16.73 23.53
CA ARG A 231 -15.61 17.08 23.84
C ARG A 231 -15.16 16.44 25.15
N PRO A 232 -13.85 16.15 25.27
CA PRO A 232 -13.32 14.99 24.59
C PRO A 232 -13.82 13.68 25.23
N LYS A 233 -13.88 12.62 24.42
CA LYS A 233 -14.21 11.27 24.85
C LYS A 233 -13.10 10.70 25.73
N ASN A 234 -13.47 9.74 26.57
CA ASN A 234 -12.55 9.01 27.45
C ASN A 234 -11.75 9.91 28.43
N SER A 235 -12.30 11.07 28.83
CA SER A 235 -11.67 12.00 29.79
C SER A 235 -11.54 11.48 31.23
N GLY A 236 -12.04 10.26 31.51
CA GLY A 236 -11.95 9.58 32.80
C GLY A 236 -12.96 10.05 33.86
N ALA A 237 -13.69 11.14 33.62
CA ALA A 237 -14.70 11.69 34.52
C ALA A 237 -15.70 12.61 33.79
N THR A 238 -16.83 12.86 34.45
CA THR A 238 -17.88 13.81 34.05
C THR A 238 -17.42 15.25 34.28
N PRO A 239 -17.60 16.17 33.32
CA PRO A 239 -17.12 17.55 33.44
C PRO A 239 -18.06 18.45 34.26
N THR A 240 -17.59 19.67 34.49
CA THR A 240 -18.43 20.87 34.61
C THR A 240 -18.00 21.82 33.50
N GLU A 241 -18.94 22.37 32.74
CA GLU A 241 -18.64 23.22 31.58
C GLU A 241 -19.23 24.63 31.75
N VAL A 242 -18.47 25.65 31.34
CA VAL A 242 -18.86 27.07 31.41
C VAL A 242 -18.85 27.65 29.99
N LEU A 243 -19.99 28.17 29.55
CA LEU A 243 -20.09 28.91 28.28
C LEU A 243 -19.72 30.38 28.51
N VAL A 244 -18.77 30.88 27.73
CA VAL A 244 -18.34 32.27 27.74
C VAL A 244 -18.55 32.86 26.35
N ARG A 245 -19.21 34.01 26.23
CA ARG A 245 -19.30 34.80 25.00
C ARG A 245 -18.86 36.24 25.26
N ASN A 246 -18.09 36.81 24.35
CA ASN A 246 -17.64 38.22 24.42
C ASN A 246 -17.00 38.58 25.79
N GLY A 247 -16.34 37.62 26.44
CA GLY A 247 -15.73 37.76 27.77
C GLY A 247 -16.68 37.65 28.97
N ILE A 248 -17.96 37.33 28.77
CA ILE A 248 -18.99 37.22 29.80
C ILE A 248 -19.48 35.77 29.90
N ILE A 249 -19.70 35.28 31.13
CA ILE A 249 -20.24 33.94 31.38
C ILE A 249 -21.75 33.91 31.08
N GLU A 250 -22.17 33.08 30.13
CA GLU A 250 -23.56 32.90 29.70
C GLU A 250 -24.24 31.71 30.41
N GLU A 251 -23.54 30.58 30.56
CA GLU A 251 -24.08 29.37 31.20
C GLU A 251 -23.01 28.67 32.05
N ILE A 252 -23.41 28.04 33.17
CA ILE A 252 -22.58 27.13 33.96
C ILE A 252 -23.33 25.80 34.11
N SER A 253 -22.91 24.78 33.37
CA SER A 253 -23.45 23.42 33.42
C SER A 253 -22.66 22.57 34.42
N ILE A 254 -23.14 22.54 35.67
CA ILE A 254 -22.54 21.76 36.76
C ILE A 254 -22.75 20.26 36.54
N GLY A 255 -21.66 19.49 36.52
CA GLY A 255 -21.72 18.02 36.48
C GLY A 255 -22.22 17.42 35.16
N GLN A 256 -22.26 18.20 34.08
CA GLN A 256 -22.64 17.77 32.73
C GLN A 256 -21.84 18.52 31.65
N ALA A 257 -21.90 18.03 30.41
CA ALA A 257 -21.31 18.69 29.24
C ALA A 257 -22.37 19.51 28.49
N LEU A 258 -21.96 20.60 27.85
CA LEU A 258 -22.82 21.42 27.00
C LEU A 258 -22.98 20.77 25.62
N ALA A 259 -24.21 20.40 25.26
CA ALA A 259 -24.56 19.70 24.02
C ALA A 259 -24.53 20.60 22.74
N ILE A 260 -23.73 21.67 22.76
CA ILE A 260 -23.54 22.63 21.66
C ILE A 260 -22.08 22.60 21.17
N GLN A 261 -21.82 22.96 19.91
CA GLN A 261 -20.47 23.38 19.51
C GLN A 261 -20.15 24.73 20.17
N ALA A 262 -18.89 24.97 20.54
CA ALA A 262 -18.49 26.28 21.07
C ALA A 262 -18.71 27.37 19.99
N PRO A 263 -19.22 28.56 20.35
CA PRO A 263 -19.58 29.58 19.37
C PRO A 263 -18.36 30.36 18.84
N GLU A 264 -18.51 31.03 17.70
CA GLU A 264 -17.46 31.88 17.10
C GLU A 264 -17.15 33.13 17.94
N ASP A 265 -18.13 33.65 18.69
CA ASP A 265 -17.98 34.81 19.58
C ASP A 265 -17.62 34.44 21.02
N GLY A 266 -17.10 33.23 21.24
CA GLY A 266 -16.90 32.69 22.57
C GLY A 266 -16.08 31.40 22.66
N TYR A 267 -16.19 30.75 23.81
CA TYR A 267 -15.53 29.48 24.11
C TYR A 267 -16.25 28.75 25.25
N ILE A 268 -15.90 27.48 25.45
CA ILE A 268 -16.35 26.67 26.58
C ILE A 268 -15.13 26.32 27.43
N LEU A 269 -15.15 26.69 28.73
CA LEU A 269 -14.23 26.10 29.71
C LEU A 269 -14.74 24.73 30.09
N ARG A 270 -13.96 23.68 29.82
CA ARG A 270 -14.20 22.35 30.35
C ARG A 270 -13.35 22.14 31.60
N THR A 271 -14.00 21.74 32.69
CA THR A 271 -13.35 21.53 33.99
C THR A 271 -13.70 20.18 34.59
N HIS A 272 -12.81 19.65 35.42
CA HIS A 272 -13.11 18.52 36.29
C HIS A 272 -12.27 18.60 37.58
N GLY A 273 -12.76 17.99 38.67
CA GLY A 273 -12.06 17.93 39.96
C GLY A 273 -11.80 19.33 40.51
N LEU A 274 -10.55 19.64 40.88
CA LEU A 274 -10.14 20.95 41.40
C LEU A 274 -10.61 22.13 40.52
N ALA A 275 -10.54 22.00 39.20
CA ALA A 275 -11.02 23.05 38.28
C ALA A 275 -12.54 23.24 38.36
N ALA A 276 -13.31 22.16 38.58
CA ALA A 276 -14.76 22.22 38.73
C ALA A 276 -15.19 22.70 40.13
N THR A 277 -14.30 22.60 41.13
CA THR A 277 -14.44 23.27 42.43
C THR A 277 -14.24 24.78 42.27
N TYR A 278 -13.15 25.21 41.60
CA TYR A 278 -12.90 26.62 41.30
C TYR A 278 -14.07 27.30 40.57
N VAL A 279 -14.68 26.65 39.58
CA VAL A 279 -15.88 27.14 38.89
C VAL A 279 -17.04 27.42 39.87
N LYS A 280 -17.26 26.55 40.86
CA LYS A 280 -18.35 26.68 41.83
C LYS A 280 -18.09 27.75 42.89
N GLU A 281 -16.82 28.00 43.21
CA GLU A 281 -16.41 28.91 44.26
C GLU A 281 -16.26 30.35 43.75
N HIS A 282 -15.85 30.54 42.49
CA HIS A 282 -15.43 31.84 41.96
C HIS A 282 -16.18 32.35 40.71
N LEU A 283 -16.93 31.52 39.99
CA LEU A 283 -17.59 31.91 38.73
C LEU A 283 -19.12 31.99 38.85
N GLN A 284 -19.71 33.06 38.32
CA GLN A 284 -21.17 33.25 38.27
C GLN A 284 -21.61 33.77 36.89
N ILE A 285 -22.84 33.40 36.48
CA ILE A 285 -23.42 33.87 35.22
C ILE A 285 -23.54 35.40 35.23
N GLY A 286 -23.21 36.04 34.11
CA GLY A 286 -23.17 37.50 33.94
C GLY A 286 -21.87 38.16 34.40
N GLN A 287 -20.93 37.44 35.03
CA GLN A 287 -19.61 37.98 35.34
C GLN A 287 -18.67 37.97 34.12
N THR A 288 -17.72 38.89 34.13
CA THR A 288 -16.58 38.91 33.18
C THR A 288 -15.51 37.90 33.59
N ILE A 289 -14.82 37.31 32.62
CA ILE A 289 -13.76 36.32 32.81
C ILE A 289 -12.65 36.50 31.76
N SER A 290 -11.38 36.45 32.17
CA SER A 290 -10.23 36.45 31.26
C SER A 290 -9.63 35.05 31.10
N ALA A 291 -8.97 34.83 29.97
CA ALA A 291 -8.25 33.60 29.65
C ALA A 291 -6.99 33.96 28.87
N ASP A 292 -5.85 33.98 29.57
CA ASP A 292 -4.57 34.49 29.10
C ASP A 292 -3.59 33.32 28.94
N TYR A 293 -3.01 33.14 27.75
CA TYR A 293 -2.16 31.98 27.46
C TYR A 293 -1.04 32.26 26.44
N SER A 294 -0.01 31.41 26.48
CA SER A 294 1.18 31.50 25.64
C SER A 294 1.78 30.13 25.34
N LEU A 295 2.62 30.07 24.30
CA LEU A 295 3.56 28.97 24.11
C LEU A 295 4.87 29.31 24.84
N VAL A 296 5.60 28.29 25.31
CA VAL A 296 6.92 28.46 25.93
C VAL A 296 7.93 27.60 25.19
N SER A 297 8.96 28.24 24.62
CA SER A 297 10.08 27.56 23.95
C SER A 297 10.94 26.82 24.97
N GLN A 298 11.02 25.50 24.86
CA GLN A 298 11.84 24.67 25.74
C GLN A 298 13.34 24.75 25.39
N THR A 299 13.71 25.28 24.22
CA THR A 299 15.11 25.61 23.88
C THR A 299 15.59 26.92 24.52
N THR A 300 14.70 27.92 24.71
CA THR A 300 15.11 29.29 25.11
C THR A 300 14.52 29.79 26.43
N GLY A 301 13.48 29.13 26.96
CA GLY A 301 12.69 29.60 28.10
C GLY A 301 11.76 30.78 27.78
N ALA A 302 11.75 31.29 26.54
CA ALA A 302 10.93 32.44 26.17
C ALA A 302 9.44 32.08 26.08
N LYS A 303 8.59 32.93 26.68
CA LYS A 303 7.15 32.97 26.36
C LYS A 303 6.95 33.58 24.98
N ILE A 304 6.04 33.00 24.21
CA ILE A 304 5.75 33.33 22.82
C ILE A 304 4.24 33.44 22.67
N ASP A 305 3.78 34.61 22.24
CA ASP A 305 2.43 34.80 21.72
C ASP A 305 2.23 33.88 20.49
N PRO A 306 1.22 32.98 20.48
CA PRO A 306 0.95 32.11 19.33
C PRO A 306 0.84 32.89 18.00
N THR A 307 0.31 34.11 18.03
CA THR A 307 0.14 34.96 16.83
C THR A 307 1.46 35.46 16.23
N ALA A 308 2.62 35.19 16.84
CA ALA A 308 3.93 35.41 16.22
C ALA A 308 4.21 34.44 15.04
N PHE A 309 3.55 33.28 15.03
CA PHE A 309 3.62 32.32 13.94
C PHE A 309 2.56 32.60 12.87
N GLU A 310 2.89 32.28 11.62
CA GLU A 310 1.93 32.13 10.53
C GLU A 310 1.33 30.72 10.56
N MET A 311 2.18 29.72 10.80
CA MET A 311 1.77 28.35 11.00
C MET A 311 2.62 27.61 12.04
N LEU A 312 2.04 26.59 12.65
CA LEU A 312 2.71 25.62 13.52
C LEU A 312 1.99 24.28 13.40
N VAL A 313 2.74 23.18 13.32
CA VAL A 313 2.23 21.82 13.46
C VAL A 313 3.11 21.02 14.42
N GLY A 314 2.51 20.16 15.23
CA GLY A 314 3.25 19.13 15.93
C GLY A 314 3.91 18.15 14.97
N GLY A 315 5.07 17.65 15.39
CA GLY A 315 5.63 16.40 14.95
C GLY A 315 5.81 15.49 16.16
N HIS A 316 6.87 14.71 16.17
CA HIS A 316 7.13 13.75 17.25
C HIS A 316 8.53 13.92 17.83
N THR A 317 9.56 13.43 17.14
CA THR A 317 10.93 13.36 17.68
C THR A 317 11.91 14.11 16.77
N LEU A 318 12.86 14.82 17.38
CA LEU A 318 13.92 15.52 16.65
C LEU A 318 14.82 14.51 15.92
N LEU A 319 15.10 14.78 14.64
CA LEU A 319 15.92 13.91 13.78
C LEU A 319 17.27 14.54 13.46
N VAL A 320 17.27 15.81 13.08
CA VAL A 320 18.48 16.55 12.67
C VAL A 320 18.56 17.85 13.45
N ASN A 321 19.75 18.23 13.90
CA ASN A 321 20.03 19.48 14.60
C ASN A 321 21.45 19.96 14.28
N ALA A 322 21.59 21.25 13.95
CA ALA A 322 22.84 21.88 13.55
C ALA A 322 23.62 21.11 12.46
N GLY A 323 22.91 20.58 11.46
CA GLY A 323 23.51 19.81 10.35
C GLY A 323 24.04 18.42 10.75
N ALA A 324 23.66 17.90 11.92
CA ALA A 324 24.05 16.58 12.41
C ALA A 324 22.84 15.74 12.87
N ALA A 325 22.98 14.41 12.88
CA ALA A 325 21.95 13.51 13.40
C ALA A 325 21.80 13.71 14.92
N ALA A 326 20.59 14.05 15.35
CA ALA A 326 20.27 14.28 16.77
C ALA A 326 19.99 12.97 17.52
N PRO A 327 20.23 12.90 18.84
CA PRO A 327 19.53 11.95 19.70
C PRO A 327 18.01 12.17 19.61
N PHE A 328 17.23 11.08 19.53
CA PHE A 328 15.77 11.17 19.53
C PHE A 328 15.28 11.83 20.83
N SER A 329 14.46 12.88 20.71
CA SER A 329 14.03 13.72 21.84
C SER A 329 13.00 13.08 22.76
N ARG A 330 12.39 11.97 22.33
CA ARG A 330 11.43 11.14 23.07
C ARG A 330 11.49 9.70 22.58
N ASP A 331 10.84 8.79 23.31
CA ASP A 331 10.72 7.38 22.90
C ASP A 331 10.11 7.28 21.49
N ILE A 332 10.57 6.28 20.72
CA ILE A 332 10.22 6.09 19.32
C ILE A 332 9.35 4.86 19.06
N THR A 333 8.96 4.08 20.09
CA THR A 333 8.17 2.85 19.90
C THR A 333 6.77 3.15 19.35
N GLY A 334 6.12 4.21 19.84
CA GLY A 334 4.79 4.64 19.38
C GLY A 334 4.73 4.97 17.88
N VAL A 335 5.83 5.47 17.29
CA VAL A 335 5.98 5.69 15.84
C VAL A 335 6.74 4.55 15.13
N SER A 336 6.90 3.39 15.78
CA SER A 336 7.65 2.23 15.28
C SER A 336 9.05 2.59 14.73
N GLY A 337 9.77 3.49 15.42
CA GLY A 337 10.91 4.20 14.83
C GLY A 337 12.10 3.34 14.39
N SER A 338 12.29 2.18 15.02
CA SER A 338 13.31 1.17 14.66
C SER A 338 12.92 0.31 13.45
N SER A 339 11.67 0.34 13.01
CA SER A 339 11.15 -0.49 11.92
C SER A 339 11.28 0.17 10.55
N TYR A 340 11.51 -0.63 9.51
CA TYR A 340 11.40 -0.20 8.12
C TYR A 340 9.93 -0.13 7.72
N THR A 341 9.43 1.10 7.55
CA THR A 341 8.02 1.40 7.24
C THR A 341 7.94 2.81 6.63
N SER A 342 6.74 3.23 6.21
CA SER A 342 6.54 4.57 5.65
C SER A 342 6.82 5.68 6.68
N ARG A 343 7.31 6.84 6.21
CA ARG A 343 7.72 7.99 7.04
C ARG A 343 7.32 9.31 6.39
N SER A 344 6.93 10.26 7.22
CA SER A 344 6.89 11.69 6.89
C SER A 344 7.85 12.46 7.80
N ALA A 345 8.47 13.52 7.28
CA ALA A 345 9.30 14.44 8.06
C ALA A 345 9.31 15.84 7.43
N VAL A 346 9.66 16.83 8.25
CA VAL A 346 9.91 18.20 7.80
C VAL A 346 11.23 18.73 8.37
N GLY A 347 11.93 19.53 7.58
CA GLY A 347 13.15 20.21 8.01
C GLY A 347 13.46 21.43 7.14
N TYR A 348 14.46 22.21 7.55
CA TYR A 348 14.89 23.42 6.84
C TYR A 348 16.41 23.53 6.70
N SER A 349 16.88 24.33 5.73
CA SER A 349 18.29 24.58 5.43
C SER A 349 18.99 25.48 6.45
N GLU A 350 20.33 25.50 6.47
CA GLU A 350 21.12 26.26 7.45
C GLU A 350 20.87 27.78 7.40
N ASP A 351 20.67 28.33 6.21
CA ASP A 351 20.32 29.73 5.97
C ASP A 351 18.84 30.04 6.28
N GLY A 352 18.03 29.03 6.61
CA GLY A 352 16.58 29.15 6.84
C GLY A 352 15.76 29.46 5.59
N THR A 353 16.34 29.42 4.38
CA THR A 353 15.64 29.82 3.15
C THR A 353 14.77 28.71 2.57
N LYS A 354 15.10 27.44 2.82
CA LYS A 354 14.38 26.29 2.26
C LYS A 354 13.69 25.46 3.32
N VAL A 355 12.54 24.92 2.96
CA VAL A 355 11.85 23.86 3.71
C VAL A 355 11.74 22.61 2.83
N TYR A 356 11.90 21.45 3.46
CA TYR A 356 11.83 20.13 2.83
C TYR A 356 10.69 19.36 3.47
N LEU A 357 9.62 19.10 2.70
CA LEU A 357 8.56 18.16 3.07
C LEU A 357 8.92 16.80 2.49
N ILE A 358 9.19 15.81 3.35
CA ILE A 358 9.84 14.55 2.98
C ILE A 358 8.90 13.38 3.29
N THR A 359 8.67 12.51 2.31
CA THR A 359 8.03 11.19 2.48
C THR A 359 8.92 10.07 1.95
N SER A 360 8.71 8.87 2.48
CA SER A 360 9.23 7.60 1.92
C SER A 360 8.28 6.49 2.33
N GLU A 361 8.04 5.50 1.47
CA GLU A 361 6.92 4.56 1.62
C GLU A 361 7.35 3.09 1.65
N ARG A 362 6.53 2.28 2.29
CA ARG A 362 6.60 0.81 2.23
C ARG A 362 5.47 0.27 1.36
N ASN A 363 5.71 0.20 0.05
CA ASN A 363 4.79 -0.35 -0.94
C ASN A 363 5.52 -1.13 -2.04
N GLY A 364 5.00 -2.30 -2.43
CA GLY A 364 5.58 -3.11 -3.50
C GLY A 364 7.00 -3.57 -3.18
N SER A 365 7.98 -3.14 -3.99
CA SER A 365 9.41 -3.35 -3.73
C SER A 365 10.01 -2.38 -2.70
N ASN A 366 9.39 -1.22 -2.48
CA ASN A 366 9.87 -0.23 -1.51
C ASN A 366 9.59 -0.72 -0.09
N THR A 367 10.63 -0.72 0.74
CA THR A 367 10.59 -1.32 2.08
C THR A 367 10.34 -0.29 3.20
N GLY A 368 10.19 0.99 2.84
CA GLY A 368 10.24 2.10 3.78
C GLY A 368 11.62 2.28 4.41
N VAL A 369 11.70 3.14 5.42
CA VAL A 369 12.93 3.48 6.13
C VAL A 369 12.73 3.55 7.65
N SER A 370 13.78 3.28 8.40
CA SER A 370 13.89 3.54 9.83
C SER A 370 14.17 5.02 10.10
N LEU A 371 13.96 5.49 11.34
CA LEU A 371 14.31 6.87 11.68
C LEU A 371 15.80 7.18 11.51
N LYS A 372 16.69 6.20 11.72
CA LYS A 372 18.14 6.38 11.53
C LYS A 372 18.53 6.59 10.06
N GLU A 373 17.89 5.86 9.15
CA GLU A 373 18.06 6.10 7.71
C GLU A 373 17.44 7.43 7.30
N LEU A 374 16.29 7.80 7.87
CA LEU A 374 15.65 9.10 7.61
C LEU A 374 16.54 10.27 8.05
N GLN A 375 17.27 10.14 9.17
CA GLN A 375 18.31 11.11 9.56
C GLN A 375 19.40 11.23 8.49
N GLN A 376 19.92 10.11 7.97
CA GLN A 376 20.95 10.12 6.92
C GLN A 376 20.43 10.72 5.61
N ILE A 377 19.19 10.42 5.23
CA ILE A 377 18.49 11.01 4.08
C ILE A 377 18.37 12.53 4.24
N MET A 378 17.89 13.01 5.40
CA MET A 378 17.75 14.44 5.68
C MET A 378 19.09 15.18 5.64
N LEU A 379 20.16 14.57 6.15
CA LEU A 379 21.53 15.13 6.07
C LEU A 379 22.01 15.24 4.62
N LEU A 380 21.79 14.22 3.79
CA LEU A 380 22.16 14.24 2.36
C LEU A 380 21.29 15.19 1.52
N LEU A 381 20.09 15.55 1.99
CA LEU A 381 19.25 16.60 1.40
C LEU A 381 19.71 18.03 1.81
N GLY A 382 20.64 18.17 2.74
CA GLY A 382 21.10 19.47 3.26
C GLY A 382 20.20 20.07 4.36
N VAL A 383 19.41 19.25 5.06
CA VAL A 383 18.62 19.69 6.22
C VAL A 383 19.55 20.03 7.39
N PHE A 384 19.38 21.23 7.96
CA PHE A 384 20.14 21.71 9.12
C PHE A 384 19.42 21.43 10.44
N LYS A 385 18.08 21.56 10.48
CA LYS A 385 17.24 21.10 11.59
C LYS A 385 15.98 20.44 11.04
N GLY A 386 15.57 19.32 11.65
CA GLY A 386 14.51 18.47 11.11
C GLY A 386 13.84 17.56 12.14
N VAL A 387 12.54 17.31 11.98
CA VAL A 387 11.66 16.59 12.91
C VAL A 387 10.85 15.51 12.19
N ASN A 388 10.63 14.39 12.87
CA ASN A 388 9.76 13.31 12.43
C ASN A 388 8.28 13.70 12.55
N LEU A 389 7.47 13.42 11.54
CA LEU A 389 6.00 13.56 11.52
C LEU A 389 5.32 12.18 11.66
N ASP A 390 3.99 12.10 11.69
CA ASP A 390 3.29 10.81 11.73
C ASP A 390 3.60 9.94 10.49
N GLY A 391 3.55 8.62 10.64
CA GLY A 391 4.11 7.67 9.70
C GLY A 391 3.30 6.40 9.48
N GLY A 392 3.95 5.39 8.88
CA GLY A 392 3.28 4.18 8.42
C GLY A 392 2.11 4.50 7.50
N GLY A 393 0.95 3.89 7.74
CA GLY A 393 -0.26 4.15 6.97
C GLY A 393 -0.82 5.58 7.01
N SER A 394 -0.27 6.48 7.83
CA SER A 394 -0.59 7.92 7.80
C SER A 394 0.23 8.69 6.77
N THR A 395 1.39 8.15 6.35
CA THR A 395 2.25 8.77 5.32
C THR A 395 1.44 8.97 4.04
N THR A 396 1.44 10.20 3.54
CA THR A 396 0.78 10.59 2.29
C THR A 396 1.39 11.89 1.81
N MET A 397 1.68 11.98 0.50
CA MET A 397 1.99 13.24 -0.16
C MET A 397 1.05 13.46 -1.36
N ILE A 398 0.51 14.68 -1.44
CA ILE A 398 -0.36 15.16 -2.50
C ILE A 398 0.38 16.25 -3.26
N GLU A 399 0.26 16.26 -4.59
CA GLU A 399 0.78 17.34 -5.44
C GLU A 399 -0.22 17.73 -6.53
N ARG A 400 -0.10 18.96 -7.02
CA ARG A 400 -0.62 19.44 -8.31
C ARG A 400 0.51 19.29 -9.33
N PRO A 401 0.49 18.26 -10.21
CA PRO A 401 1.58 18.05 -11.17
C PRO A 401 1.71 19.21 -12.16
N LEU A 402 2.92 19.41 -12.70
CA LEU A 402 3.21 20.51 -13.63
C LEU A 402 2.23 20.55 -14.82
N GLY A 403 1.46 21.64 -14.90
CA GLY A 403 0.43 21.88 -15.91
C GLY A 403 -0.94 21.22 -15.63
N SER A 404 -1.13 20.59 -14.47
CA SER A 404 -2.40 20.01 -14.04
C SER A 404 -3.17 21.01 -13.18
N TYR A 405 -4.48 21.15 -13.40
CA TYR A 405 -5.37 21.82 -12.45
C TYR A 405 -5.67 20.91 -11.23
N SER A 406 -5.84 19.61 -11.47
CA SER A 406 -6.20 18.63 -10.43
C SER A 406 -5.01 18.23 -9.55
N LEU A 407 -5.26 18.21 -8.23
CA LEU A 407 -4.44 17.53 -7.22
C LEU A 407 -4.53 16.00 -7.36
N GLN A 408 -3.43 15.30 -7.12
CA GLN A 408 -3.36 13.85 -7.07
C GLN A 408 -2.43 13.35 -5.95
N LEU A 409 -2.57 12.06 -5.62
CA LEU A 409 -1.59 11.34 -4.80
C LEU A 409 -0.25 11.25 -5.56
N ALA A 410 0.85 11.75 -4.98
CA ALA A 410 2.14 11.87 -5.66
C ALA A 410 2.86 10.51 -5.86
N HIS A 411 2.61 9.57 -4.96
CA HIS A 411 3.16 8.21 -4.95
C HIS A 411 2.23 7.29 -4.16
N ALA A 412 2.27 5.98 -4.38
CA ALA A 412 1.46 5.03 -3.60
C ALA A 412 1.74 5.15 -2.09
N THR A 413 0.70 5.06 -1.27
CA THR A 413 0.81 4.95 0.19
C THR A 413 1.22 3.53 0.60
N GLN A 414 1.43 3.29 1.90
CA GLN A 414 1.55 1.95 2.47
C GLN A 414 0.40 0.97 2.10
N TYR A 415 -0.74 1.49 1.62
CA TYR A 415 -1.93 0.74 1.22
C TYR A 415 -2.31 0.95 -0.27
N GLY A 416 -1.36 1.34 -1.12
CA GLY A 416 -1.57 1.54 -2.55
C GLY A 416 -2.16 2.91 -2.86
N SER A 417 -3.39 2.97 -3.34
CA SER A 417 -4.12 4.23 -3.56
C SER A 417 -4.93 4.68 -2.34
N THR A 418 -5.11 3.81 -1.33
CA THR A 418 -5.90 4.09 -0.13
C THR A 418 -5.17 5.04 0.80
N GLN A 419 -5.79 6.19 1.10
CA GLN A 419 -5.31 7.16 2.08
C GLN A 419 -6.01 6.94 3.43
N ARG A 420 -5.26 7.07 4.53
CA ARG A 420 -5.81 7.13 5.89
C ARG A 420 -6.36 8.53 6.16
N SER A 421 -7.42 8.62 6.96
CA SER A 421 -7.84 9.89 7.56
C SER A 421 -6.99 10.22 8.79
N VAL A 422 -6.40 11.40 8.81
CA VAL A 422 -5.47 11.87 9.86
C VAL A 422 -5.94 13.20 10.47
N ALA A 423 -5.30 13.65 11.54
CA ALA A 423 -5.69 14.86 12.28
C ALA A 423 -5.44 16.16 11.48
N ASN A 424 -4.24 16.32 10.92
CA ASN A 424 -3.82 17.52 10.17
C ASN A 424 -2.65 17.23 9.19
N GLY A 425 -2.26 18.26 8.45
CA GLY A 425 -1.14 18.23 7.51
C GLY A 425 -0.42 19.57 7.36
N ILE A 426 0.66 19.58 6.57
CA ILE A 426 1.29 20.81 6.06
C ILE A 426 0.86 20.97 4.60
N GLY A 427 0.18 22.08 4.29
CA GLY A 427 -0.13 22.48 2.92
C GLY A 427 0.93 23.44 2.36
N VAL A 428 1.15 23.35 1.05
CA VAL A 428 1.92 24.28 0.23
C VAL A 428 0.93 25.09 -0.61
N PHE A 429 1.02 26.40 -0.54
CA PHE A 429 0.05 27.34 -1.14
C PHE A 429 0.76 28.25 -2.14
N THR A 430 0.02 28.87 -3.05
CA THR A 430 0.59 29.80 -4.03
C THR A 430 -0.34 30.94 -4.36
N ASN A 431 0.24 32.14 -4.42
CA ASN A 431 -0.36 33.37 -4.94
C ASN A 431 0.43 33.85 -6.18
N ALA A 432 1.06 32.92 -6.90
CA ALA A 432 1.66 33.18 -8.20
C ALA A 432 0.59 33.69 -9.19
N PRO A 433 0.77 34.86 -9.82
CA PRO A 433 -0.18 35.35 -10.82
C PRO A 433 -0.13 34.47 -12.07
N GLN A 434 -1.20 34.50 -12.87
CA GLN A 434 -1.21 33.84 -14.17
C GLN A 434 -0.26 34.60 -15.13
N GLY A 435 0.75 33.90 -15.62
CA GLY A 435 1.75 34.39 -16.57
C GLY A 435 1.49 33.92 -18.00
N THR A 436 2.51 34.02 -18.85
CA THR A 436 2.45 33.55 -20.24
C THR A 436 2.86 32.08 -20.36
N LEU A 437 2.26 31.36 -21.32
CA LEU A 437 2.56 29.94 -21.60
C LEU A 437 4.07 29.75 -21.87
N LYS A 438 4.73 28.96 -21.02
CA LYS A 438 6.18 28.70 -21.04
C LYS A 438 6.52 27.32 -21.59
N GLY A 439 5.63 26.36 -21.45
CA GLY A 439 5.81 25.01 -21.98
C GLY A 439 4.58 24.13 -21.79
N VAL A 440 4.70 22.88 -22.23
CA VAL A 440 3.66 21.85 -22.07
C VAL A 440 4.27 20.54 -21.55
N THR A 441 3.52 19.83 -20.72
CA THR A 441 3.79 18.44 -20.32
C THR A 441 2.82 17.50 -21.03
N VAL A 442 3.18 16.21 -21.10
CA VAL A 442 2.32 15.15 -21.65
C VAL A 442 1.76 14.31 -20.51
N SER A 443 0.47 14.03 -20.56
CA SER A 443 -0.25 13.16 -19.64
C SER A 443 -0.73 11.93 -20.41
N GLY A 444 -0.41 10.72 -19.94
CA GLY A 444 -0.73 9.45 -20.59
C GLY A 444 -0.05 8.27 -19.89
N ALA A 445 -0.06 7.09 -20.52
CA ALA A 445 0.61 5.89 -20.00
C ALA A 445 2.08 5.84 -20.47
N ASN A 446 3.04 5.61 -19.57
CA ASN A 446 4.46 5.43 -19.94
C ASN A 446 4.85 3.95 -20.16
N VAL A 447 4.00 3.00 -19.74
CA VAL A 447 4.17 1.57 -19.97
C VAL A 447 2.87 1.00 -20.51
N MET A 448 2.95 0.23 -21.59
CA MET A 448 1.80 -0.33 -22.31
C MET A 448 2.04 -1.79 -22.72
N PHE A 449 0.95 -2.49 -23.01
CA PHE A 449 0.94 -3.84 -23.54
C PHE A 449 0.49 -3.85 -25.02
N ILE A 450 0.87 -4.86 -25.78
CA ILE A 450 0.57 -4.98 -27.21
C ILE A 450 -0.95 -5.14 -27.40
N GLY A 451 -1.53 -4.33 -28.28
CA GLY A 451 -2.97 -4.17 -28.45
C GLY A 451 -3.61 -3.14 -27.50
N GLN A 452 -2.89 -2.66 -26.49
CA GLN A 452 -3.40 -1.63 -25.59
C GLN A 452 -3.53 -0.28 -26.30
N LYS A 453 -4.63 0.40 -25.99
CA LYS A 453 -4.91 1.80 -26.34
C LYS A 453 -4.69 2.68 -25.12
N ALA A 454 -4.14 3.87 -25.34
CA ALA A 454 -4.10 4.93 -24.34
C ALA A 454 -4.29 6.30 -25.00
N ALA A 455 -5.15 7.13 -24.43
CA ALA A 455 -5.28 8.53 -24.82
C ALA A 455 -4.20 9.37 -24.13
N TYR A 456 -3.64 10.34 -24.86
CA TYR A 456 -2.66 11.29 -24.36
C TYR A 456 -3.22 12.72 -24.41
N SER A 457 -2.74 13.60 -23.55
CA SER A 457 -3.12 15.02 -23.55
C SER A 457 -1.94 15.94 -23.22
N LEU A 458 -1.99 17.13 -23.80
CA LEU A 458 -1.12 18.25 -23.44
C LEU A 458 -1.68 18.98 -22.22
N LYS A 459 -0.78 19.35 -21.32
CA LYS A 459 -1.02 20.16 -20.13
C LYS A 459 -0.08 21.37 -20.16
N GLY A 460 -0.62 22.57 -20.32
CA GLY A 460 0.19 23.79 -20.40
C GLY A 460 0.63 24.29 -19.04
N TYR A 461 1.77 24.98 -18.97
CA TYR A 461 2.19 25.71 -17.79
C TYR A 461 2.86 27.04 -18.14
N ASP A 462 2.70 28.02 -17.25
CA ASP A 462 3.15 29.40 -17.48
C ASP A 462 4.57 29.68 -16.95
N THR A 463 4.98 30.95 -17.03
CA THR A 463 6.25 31.47 -16.48
C THR A 463 6.47 31.15 -14.99
N TYR A 464 5.38 31.06 -14.21
CA TYR A 464 5.35 30.74 -12.78
C TYR A 464 5.00 29.28 -12.48
N TYR A 465 4.91 28.42 -13.50
CA TYR A 465 4.51 27.01 -13.40
C TYR A 465 3.06 26.76 -12.92
N ASN A 466 2.19 27.77 -12.97
CA ASN A 466 0.75 27.53 -12.87
C ASN A 466 0.24 26.79 -14.11
N PRO A 467 -0.85 26.00 -13.99
CA PRO A 467 -1.48 25.36 -15.14
C PRO A 467 -2.07 26.39 -16.12
N VAL A 468 -2.02 26.07 -17.40
CA VAL A 468 -2.55 26.86 -18.52
C VAL A 468 -3.32 25.93 -19.44
N ASP A 469 -4.56 26.29 -19.78
CA ASP A 469 -5.30 25.61 -20.82
C ASP A 469 -4.59 25.72 -22.17
N VAL A 470 -4.44 24.58 -22.84
CA VAL A 470 -3.80 24.47 -24.16
C VAL A 470 -4.70 23.70 -25.09
N ASP A 471 -4.84 24.21 -26.31
CA ASP A 471 -5.63 23.53 -27.33
C ASP A 471 -5.02 22.17 -27.67
N ASN A 472 -5.76 21.14 -27.27
CA ASN A 472 -5.46 19.74 -27.53
C ASN A 472 -6.02 19.28 -28.89
N SER A 473 -6.93 20.02 -29.52
CA SER A 473 -7.54 19.65 -30.79
C SER A 473 -6.62 19.87 -32.00
N SER A 474 -5.78 20.91 -31.97
CA SER A 474 -4.70 21.13 -32.96
C SER A 474 -3.39 20.40 -32.64
N ALA A 475 -3.33 19.59 -31.57
CA ALA A 475 -2.12 18.88 -31.17
C ALA A 475 -1.80 17.72 -32.13
N LEU A 476 -0.65 17.80 -32.81
CA LEU A 476 -0.17 16.78 -33.74
C LEU A 476 0.68 15.74 -32.99
N TRP A 477 0.18 14.51 -32.89
CA TRP A 477 0.82 13.39 -32.20
C TRP A 477 1.53 12.43 -33.16
N SER A 478 2.70 11.94 -32.77
CA SER A 478 3.51 10.99 -33.55
C SER A 478 4.42 10.17 -32.64
N SER A 479 4.95 9.04 -33.12
CA SER A 479 5.91 8.21 -32.40
C SER A 479 7.24 8.10 -33.17
N THR A 480 8.38 8.31 -32.49
CA THR A 480 9.72 8.27 -33.10
C THR A 480 10.12 6.90 -33.65
N LYS A 481 9.43 5.82 -33.25
CA LYS A 481 9.55 4.47 -33.84
C LYS A 481 8.18 3.88 -34.12
N ALA A 482 8.10 3.04 -35.16
CA ALA A 482 6.88 2.34 -35.57
C ALA A 482 6.58 1.09 -34.70
N ILE A 483 6.44 1.30 -33.38
CA ILE A 483 6.01 0.29 -32.39
C ILE A 483 4.55 0.45 -31.96
N GLY A 484 3.88 1.49 -32.48
CA GLY A 484 2.46 1.76 -32.32
C GLY A 484 2.01 2.82 -33.32
N THR A 485 0.73 3.16 -33.31
CA THR A 485 0.10 4.08 -34.25
C THR A 485 -0.84 5.03 -33.51
N PHE A 486 -0.87 6.29 -33.91
CA PHE A 486 -1.84 7.26 -33.41
C PHE A 486 -3.13 7.29 -34.24
N HIS A 487 -4.27 7.42 -33.57
CA HIS A 487 -5.49 7.96 -34.12
C HIS A 487 -5.90 9.16 -33.26
N SER A 488 -5.83 10.36 -33.83
CA SER A 488 -5.86 11.63 -33.08
C SER A 488 -4.85 11.61 -31.92
N ASN A 489 -5.30 11.59 -30.66
CA ASN A 489 -4.47 11.53 -29.46
C ASN A 489 -4.43 10.13 -28.80
N GLU A 490 -5.07 9.12 -29.38
CA GLU A 490 -5.01 7.73 -28.91
C GLU A 490 -3.85 6.99 -29.56
N PHE A 491 -2.88 6.53 -28.77
CA PHE A 491 -1.84 5.61 -29.22
C PHE A 491 -2.31 4.17 -29.04
N THR A 492 -2.29 3.39 -30.12
CA THR A 492 -2.41 1.93 -30.06
C THR A 492 -1.03 1.31 -30.14
N ALA A 493 -0.62 0.57 -29.11
CA ALA A 493 0.64 -0.18 -29.09
C ALA A 493 0.54 -1.44 -29.97
N THR A 494 1.47 -1.64 -30.91
CA THR A 494 1.41 -2.73 -31.91
C THR A 494 2.61 -3.66 -31.93
N LYS A 495 3.76 -3.25 -31.36
CA LYS A 495 4.99 -4.05 -31.25
C LYS A 495 5.72 -3.70 -29.94
N PRO A 496 6.55 -4.59 -29.39
CA PRO A 496 7.33 -4.28 -28.20
C PRO A 496 8.50 -3.34 -28.49
N GLY A 497 8.98 -2.64 -27.45
CA GLY A 497 10.13 -1.74 -27.51
C GLY A 497 9.90 -0.39 -26.82
N LYS A 498 10.82 0.56 -27.01
CA LYS A 498 10.73 1.93 -26.46
C LYS A 498 10.66 2.98 -27.56
N THR A 499 9.70 3.90 -27.47
CA THR A 499 9.54 5.04 -28.39
C THR A 499 9.29 6.32 -27.60
N SER A 500 9.70 7.44 -28.20
CA SER A 500 9.25 8.77 -27.77
C SER A 500 7.95 9.07 -28.52
N ILE A 501 6.89 9.41 -27.80
CA ILE A 501 5.76 10.15 -28.36
C ILE A 501 6.21 11.60 -28.51
N SER A 502 6.29 12.08 -29.75
CA SER A 502 6.51 13.49 -30.07
C SER A 502 5.17 14.16 -30.31
N VAL A 503 4.92 15.27 -29.63
CA VAL A 503 3.70 16.06 -29.81
C VAL A 503 4.02 17.53 -30.01
N ARG A 504 3.32 18.15 -30.97
CA ARG A 504 3.45 19.56 -31.33
C ARG A 504 2.11 20.27 -31.28
N SER A 505 2.05 21.42 -30.60
CA SER A 505 0.93 22.36 -30.69
C SER A 505 1.50 23.75 -31.01
N GLY A 506 1.09 24.31 -32.16
CA GLY A 506 1.66 25.53 -32.74
C GLY A 506 3.19 25.48 -32.92
N ALA A 507 3.89 26.32 -32.16
CA ALA A 507 5.36 26.38 -32.13
C ALA A 507 6.01 25.50 -31.05
N ILE A 508 5.24 25.01 -30.08
CA ILE A 508 5.76 24.21 -28.96
C ILE A 508 5.80 22.73 -29.35
N SER A 509 6.92 22.07 -29.05
CA SER A 509 7.11 20.64 -29.26
C SER A 509 7.68 20.01 -27.98
N THR A 510 7.23 18.81 -27.62
CA THR A 510 7.75 18.05 -26.47
C THR A 510 7.74 16.55 -26.76
N GLN A 511 8.43 15.77 -25.92
CA GLN A 511 8.56 14.32 -26.04
C GLN A 511 8.21 13.60 -24.73
N TYR A 512 7.64 12.41 -24.86
CA TYR A 512 7.23 11.55 -23.75
C TYR A 512 7.59 10.09 -24.04
N GLU A 513 8.40 9.47 -23.18
CA GLU A 513 8.86 8.09 -23.39
C GLU A 513 7.79 7.06 -23.03
N VAL A 514 7.58 6.10 -23.93
CA VAL A 514 6.66 4.96 -23.76
C VAL A 514 7.37 3.64 -24.05
N GLU A 515 7.24 2.70 -23.11
CA GLU A 515 7.69 1.32 -23.24
C GLU A 515 6.51 0.39 -23.52
N VAL A 516 6.53 -0.33 -24.64
CA VAL A 516 5.62 -1.42 -24.93
C VAL A 516 6.28 -2.74 -24.55
N ILE A 517 5.68 -3.48 -23.63
CA ILE A 517 6.24 -4.73 -23.07
C ILE A 517 6.17 -5.88 -24.08
N GLY A 518 7.28 -6.58 -24.32
CA GLY A 518 7.33 -7.80 -25.15
C GLY A 518 7.60 -9.09 -24.38
N GLN A 519 7.43 -10.24 -25.05
CA GLN A 519 7.70 -11.58 -24.53
C GLN A 519 9.07 -11.66 -23.84
N ASP A 520 10.12 -11.12 -24.45
CA ASP A 520 11.50 -11.21 -23.94
C ASP A 520 11.73 -10.46 -22.62
N GLN A 521 10.83 -9.56 -22.21
CA GLN A 521 10.90 -8.83 -20.94
C GLN A 521 10.23 -9.59 -19.77
N ILE A 522 9.44 -10.64 -20.05
CA ILE A 522 8.62 -11.33 -19.05
C ILE A 522 9.45 -12.41 -18.31
N ALA A 523 9.30 -12.44 -16.99
CA ALA A 523 9.82 -13.48 -16.11
C ALA A 523 8.71 -14.47 -15.69
N SER A 524 7.47 -13.99 -15.51
CA SER A 524 6.31 -14.86 -15.38
C SER A 524 5.00 -14.21 -15.82
N LEU A 525 4.08 -15.04 -16.30
CA LEU A 525 2.67 -14.71 -16.54
C LEU A 525 1.82 -15.70 -15.71
N SER A 526 1.13 -15.22 -14.68
CA SER A 526 0.22 -16.05 -13.86
C SER A 526 -1.23 -15.70 -14.14
N ILE A 527 -2.08 -16.72 -14.16
CA ILE A 527 -3.53 -16.57 -13.96
C ILE A 527 -3.74 -16.92 -12.48
N ASP A 528 -4.27 -15.99 -11.68
CA ASP A 528 -4.32 -16.14 -10.22
C ASP A 528 -5.56 -16.97 -9.80
N THR A 529 -5.70 -18.16 -10.40
CA THR A 529 -6.83 -19.10 -10.28
C THR A 529 -6.35 -20.51 -10.65
N ALA A 530 -6.64 -21.54 -9.85
CA ALA A 530 -5.95 -22.83 -9.96
C ALA A 530 -6.55 -23.84 -10.95
N ALA A 531 -7.89 -23.86 -11.09
CA ALA A 531 -8.64 -24.75 -11.98
C ALA A 531 -10.07 -24.22 -12.17
N GLY A 532 -10.76 -24.65 -13.23
CA GLY A 532 -12.17 -24.36 -13.50
C GLY A 532 -13.05 -25.61 -13.63
N LEU A 533 -14.37 -25.44 -13.52
CA LEU A 533 -15.34 -26.54 -13.68
C LEU A 533 -15.64 -26.77 -15.18
N LEU A 534 -15.43 -27.99 -15.66
CA LEU A 534 -15.72 -28.39 -17.03
C LEU A 534 -17.21 -28.78 -17.19
N ALA A 535 -18.09 -27.79 -17.10
CA ALA A 535 -19.53 -27.94 -17.32
C ALA A 535 -20.06 -26.75 -18.13
N GLU A 536 -21.06 -26.98 -18.98
CA GLU A 536 -21.68 -25.91 -19.78
C GLU A 536 -22.32 -24.84 -18.87
N GLY A 537 -22.13 -23.57 -19.23
CA GLY A 537 -22.57 -22.43 -18.41
C GLY A 537 -21.69 -22.13 -17.18
N ALA A 538 -20.73 -23.00 -16.81
CA ALA A 538 -19.80 -22.72 -15.72
C ALA A 538 -18.91 -21.51 -16.07
N SER A 539 -18.78 -20.58 -15.12
CA SER A 539 -18.02 -19.34 -15.29
C SER A 539 -16.97 -19.16 -14.19
N ILE A 540 -15.85 -18.56 -14.56
CA ILE A 540 -14.69 -18.37 -13.67
C ILE A 540 -13.91 -17.10 -14.03
N ALA A 541 -13.54 -16.33 -13.01
CA ALA A 541 -12.63 -15.20 -13.19
C ALA A 541 -11.23 -15.69 -13.61
N VAL A 542 -10.55 -14.90 -14.44
CA VAL A 542 -9.18 -15.16 -14.91
C VAL A 542 -8.28 -13.93 -14.72
N PRO A 543 -8.11 -13.43 -13.48
CA PRO A 543 -7.22 -12.31 -13.20
C PRO A 543 -5.77 -12.68 -13.58
N VAL A 544 -5.14 -11.90 -14.45
CA VAL A 544 -3.78 -12.18 -14.95
C VAL A 544 -2.78 -11.16 -14.44
N THR A 545 -1.68 -11.66 -13.89
CA THR A 545 -0.53 -10.88 -13.41
C THR A 545 0.68 -11.18 -14.30
N VAL A 546 1.30 -10.14 -14.85
CA VAL A 546 2.56 -10.23 -15.61
C VAL A 546 3.70 -9.61 -14.79
N LYS A 547 4.78 -10.36 -14.61
CA LYS A 547 6.00 -9.93 -13.91
C LYS A 547 7.18 -9.91 -14.87
N LEU A 548 7.92 -8.82 -14.85
CA LEU A 548 9.07 -8.57 -15.72
C LEU A 548 10.38 -9.04 -15.09
N LYS A 549 11.41 -9.22 -15.93
CA LYS A 549 12.77 -9.59 -15.54
C LYS A 549 13.48 -8.53 -14.68
N ASP A 550 13.03 -7.27 -14.75
CA ASP A 550 13.49 -6.17 -13.88
C ASP A 550 12.74 -6.10 -12.52
N GLY A 551 11.81 -7.02 -12.27
CA GLY A 551 11.05 -7.10 -11.02
C GLY A 551 9.72 -6.36 -11.01
N ARG A 552 9.45 -5.45 -11.96
CA ARG A 552 8.14 -4.78 -12.10
C ARG A 552 7.02 -5.80 -12.33
N ALA A 553 5.84 -5.52 -11.81
CA ALA A 553 4.66 -6.35 -11.98
C ALA A 553 3.43 -5.50 -12.31
N TYR A 554 2.58 -6.02 -13.19
CA TYR A 554 1.38 -5.35 -13.70
C TYR A 554 0.20 -6.34 -13.72
N LYS A 555 -1.01 -5.83 -13.47
CA LYS A 555 -2.23 -6.57 -13.84
C LYS A 555 -2.48 -6.37 -15.32
N LEU A 556 -2.79 -7.45 -16.02
CA LEU A 556 -3.00 -7.48 -17.47
C LEU A 556 -4.42 -7.98 -17.73
N SER A 557 -5.24 -7.18 -18.42
CA SER A 557 -6.59 -7.64 -18.77
C SER A 557 -6.53 -8.75 -19.81
N SER A 558 -7.48 -9.68 -19.69
CA SER A 558 -7.81 -10.74 -20.63
C SER A 558 -8.19 -10.24 -22.04
N ASP A 559 -8.39 -8.92 -22.22
CA ASP A 559 -8.50 -8.26 -23.53
C ASP A 559 -7.20 -8.27 -24.34
N TYR A 560 -6.04 -8.34 -23.68
CA TYR A 560 -4.73 -8.39 -24.34
C TYR A 560 -4.18 -9.82 -24.48
N LEU A 561 -5.01 -10.83 -24.18
CA LEU A 561 -4.64 -12.25 -24.20
C LEU A 561 -5.31 -12.99 -25.37
N LYS A 562 -4.52 -13.76 -26.11
CA LYS A 562 -5.03 -14.72 -27.08
C LYS A 562 -5.31 -16.03 -26.37
N TRP A 563 -6.58 -16.42 -26.28
CA TRP A 563 -7.01 -17.65 -25.63
C TRP A 563 -7.08 -18.83 -26.62
N GLN A 564 -6.64 -20.00 -26.16
CA GLN A 564 -6.76 -21.28 -26.85
C GLN A 564 -7.40 -22.29 -25.91
N TYR A 565 -8.56 -22.83 -26.29
CA TYR A 565 -9.28 -23.84 -25.52
C TYR A 565 -9.02 -25.25 -26.09
N ILE A 566 -8.86 -26.22 -25.21
CA ILE A 566 -8.58 -27.62 -25.54
C ILE A 566 -9.60 -28.49 -24.81
N GLY A 567 -10.39 -29.27 -25.55
CA GLY A 567 -11.42 -30.17 -25.00
C GLY A 567 -12.77 -29.49 -24.67
N PHE A 568 -12.86 -28.17 -24.82
CA PHE A 568 -14.10 -27.39 -24.66
C PHE A 568 -14.04 -26.10 -25.47
N THR A 569 -15.15 -25.37 -25.53
CA THR A 569 -15.21 -23.99 -26.03
C THR A 569 -15.67 -23.04 -24.92
N ALA A 570 -15.23 -21.79 -24.95
CA ALA A 570 -15.63 -20.79 -23.96
C ALA A 570 -15.71 -19.37 -24.54
N ALA A 571 -16.69 -18.61 -24.06
CA ALA A 571 -16.76 -17.18 -24.25
C ALA A 571 -15.88 -16.48 -23.20
N LYS A 572 -15.20 -15.40 -23.60
CA LYS A 572 -14.52 -14.49 -22.68
C LYS A 572 -15.36 -13.21 -22.56
N ASN A 573 -15.65 -12.79 -21.34
CA ASN A 573 -16.27 -11.49 -21.05
C ASN A 573 -15.43 -10.75 -20.00
N GLY A 574 -14.73 -9.70 -20.42
CA GLY A 574 -13.69 -9.04 -19.62
C GLY A 574 -12.68 -10.06 -19.09
N ASP A 575 -12.35 -9.96 -17.79
CA ASP A 575 -11.45 -10.90 -17.09
C ASP A 575 -12.18 -12.15 -16.55
N SER A 576 -13.19 -12.66 -17.26
CA SER A 576 -13.88 -13.93 -16.96
C SER A 576 -14.05 -14.82 -18.20
N LEU A 577 -14.05 -16.15 -17.98
CA LEU A 577 -14.36 -17.16 -18.98
C LEU A 577 -15.64 -17.92 -18.60
N THR A 578 -16.50 -18.21 -19.59
CA THR A 578 -17.69 -19.04 -19.42
C THR A 578 -17.70 -20.16 -20.45
N VAL A 579 -17.78 -21.41 -20.00
CA VAL A 579 -17.80 -22.62 -20.83
C VAL A 579 -19.08 -22.65 -21.67
N GLN A 580 -18.94 -22.74 -23.00
CA GLN A 580 -20.05 -22.78 -23.96
C GLN A 580 -20.41 -24.20 -24.41
N SER A 581 -19.44 -25.12 -24.47
CA SER A 581 -19.67 -26.54 -24.73
C SER A 581 -18.45 -27.36 -24.37
N VAL A 582 -18.64 -28.64 -24.01
CA VAL A 582 -17.56 -29.59 -23.68
C VAL A 582 -17.49 -30.67 -24.75
N ASN A 583 -16.30 -30.99 -25.25
CA ASN A 583 -16.12 -32.04 -26.26
C ASN A 583 -16.32 -33.42 -25.62
N ALA A 584 -17.10 -34.28 -26.26
CA ALA A 584 -17.39 -35.64 -25.78
C ALA A 584 -16.09 -36.41 -25.41
N GLY A 585 -16.10 -37.06 -24.24
CA GLY A 585 -14.95 -37.80 -23.70
C GLY A 585 -13.88 -36.95 -23.00
N THR A 586 -14.05 -35.63 -22.90
CA THR A 586 -13.09 -34.76 -22.19
C THR A 586 -13.31 -34.80 -20.67
N SER A 587 -12.41 -35.45 -19.93
CA SER A 587 -12.36 -35.40 -18.46
C SER A 587 -11.60 -34.18 -17.92
N THR A 588 -10.55 -33.76 -18.63
CA THR A 588 -9.76 -32.54 -18.36
C THR A 588 -9.58 -31.75 -19.67
N GLY A 589 -10.12 -30.54 -19.70
CA GLY A 589 -9.84 -29.52 -20.70
C GLY A 589 -8.77 -28.53 -20.22
N TYR A 590 -8.33 -27.63 -21.11
CA TYR A 590 -7.35 -26.59 -20.78
C TYR A 590 -7.70 -25.26 -21.48
N ALA A 591 -7.63 -24.14 -20.76
CA ALA A 591 -7.59 -22.81 -21.34
C ALA A 591 -6.17 -22.26 -21.24
N ILE A 592 -5.55 -21.97 -22.38
CA ILE A 592 -4.20 -21.38 -22.47
C ILE A 592 -4.37 -19.91 -22.87
N ALA A 593 -3.95 -19.00 -22.01
CA ALA A 593 -3.79 -17.59 -22.34
C ALA A 593 -2.39 -17.36 -22.95
N ARG A 594 -2.29 -16.48 -23.96
CA ARG A 594 -1.00 -16.03 -24.49
C ARG A 594 -0.94 -14.52 -24.62
N TYR A 595 0.04 -13.90 -23.94
CA TYR A 595 0.46 -12.54 -24.20
C TYR A 595 1.75 -12.54 -25.04
N ASP A 596 1.74 -11.90 -26.21
CA ASP A 596 2.90 -11.87 -27.13
C ASP A 596 3.51 -13.27 -27.41
N GLY A 597 2.67 -14.31 -27.40
CA GLY A 597 3.09 -15.72 -27.49
C GLY A 597 3.45 -16.39 -26.16
N TYR A 598 3.86 -15.65 -25.13
CA TYR A 598 4.17 -16.14 -23.78
C TYR A 598 2.92 -16.79 -23.13
N PRO A 599 2.95 -18.08 -22.75
CA PRO A 599 1.78 -18.79 -22.23
C PRO A 599 1.57 -18.69 -20.71
N ALA A 600 0.30 -18.71 -20.31
CA ALA A 600 -0.19 -19.18 -19.01
C ALA A 600 -1.35 -20.16 -19.25
N MET A 601 -1.70 -21.01 -18.29
CA MET A 601 -2.74 -22.04 -18.47
C MET A 601 -3.50 -22.31 -17.18
N ILE A 602 -4.81 -22.54 -17.30
CA ILE A 602 -5.66 -23.14 -16.28
C ILE A 602 -6.34 -24.42 -16.80
N PRO A 603 -6.33 -25.51 -16.02
CA PRO A 603 -7.07 -26.73 -16.36
C PRO A 603 -8.55 -26.57 -16.03
N PHE A 604 -9.42 -27.26 -16.77
CA PHE A 604 -10.85 -27.37 -16.48
C PHE A 604 -11.20 -28.85 -16.32
N THR A 605 -11.94 -29.22 -15.27
CA THR A 605 -12.13 -30.64 -14.90
C THR A 605 -13.59 -31.02 -14.70
N GLN A 606 -13.97 -32.23 -15.11
CA GLN A 606 -15.31 -32.74 -14.90
C GLN A 606 -15.54 -33.09 -13.41
N GLY A 607 -16.64 -32.58 -12.84
CA GLY A 607 -17.05 -32.85 -11.46
C GLY A 607 -16.56 -31.84 -10.41
N GLU A 608 -17.31 -31.74 -9.32
CA GLU A 608 -16.94 -30.98 -8.11
C GLU A 608 -16.36 -31.93 -7.04
N THR A 609 -15.35 -31.49 -6.30
CA THR A 609 -14.89 -32.11 -5.05
C THR A 609 -15.34 -31.23 -3.89
N VAL A 610 -16.22 -31.75 -3.05
CA VAL A 610 -16.69 -31.07 -1.84
C VAL A 610 -15.67 -31.25 -0.72
N LYS A 611 -15.45 -30.21 0.09
CA LYS A 611 -14.74 -30.31 1.37
C LYS A 611 -15.48 -29.50 2.42
N THR A 612 -15.82 -30.13 3.55
CA THR A 612 -16.23 -29.43 4.77
C THR A 612 -15.14 -28.44 5.18
N LEU A 613 -15.52 -27.19 5.39
CA LEU A 613 -14.71 -26.12 5.98
C LEU A 613 -14.93 -26.08 7.49
N GLU A 614 -16.19 -26.24 7.93
CA GLU A 614 -16.59 -26.33 9.34
C GLU A 614 -17.97 -26.98 9.45
N ASP A 615 -18.13 -27.91 10.40
CA ASP A 615 -19.38 -28.60 10.75
C ASP A 615 -19.86 -28.30 12.18
N PHE A 616 -19.09 -27.49 12.94
CA PHE A 616 -19.32 -27.16 14.34
C PHE A 616 -19.36 -28.33 15.33
N GLU A 617 -19.20 -29.57 14.85
CA GLU A 617 -19.15 -30.76 15.69
C GLU A 617 -17.85 -30.83 16.48
N ASN A 618 -16.72 -30.42 15.88
CA ASN A 618 -15.40 -30.48 16.50
C ASN A 618 -14.52 -29.25 16.21
N SER A 619 -15.10 -28.04 16.23
CA SER A 619 -14.40 -26.77 15.96
C SER A 619 -13.07 -26.64 16.72
N THR A 620 -11.96 -26.50 15.99
CA THR A 620 -10.59 -26.53 16.54
C THR A 620 -10.02 -25.15 16.89
N TYR A 621 -10.82 -24.09 16.76
CA TYR A 621 -10.41 -22.70 16.91
C TYR A 621 -11.50 -21.86 17.58
N ALA A 622 -11.12 -20.73 18.18
CA ALA A 622 -12.08 -19.84 18.82
C ALA A 622 -12.99 -19.15 17.80
N ILE A 623 -14.29 -19.16 18.05
CA ILE A 623 -15.29 -18.33 17.36
C ILE A 623 -15.76 -17.28 18.36
N THR A 624 -15.68 -16.00 18.00
CA THR A 624 -16.00 -14.90 18.93
C THR A 624 -17.08 -13.99 18.40
N SER A 625 -17.95 -13.51 19.30
CA SER A 625 -18.91 -12.46 18.97
C SER A 625 -18.23 -11.12 18.71
N GLN A 626 -18.69 -10.40 17.70
CA GLN A 626 -18.54 -8.96 17.57
C GLN A 626 -19.88 -8.35 17.19
N VAL A 627 -20.04 -7.05 17.45
CA VAL A 627 -21.25 -6.29 17.12
C VAL A 627 -20.89 -4.95 16.48
N THR A 628 -21.83 -4.33 15.77
CA THR A 628 -21.72 -2.96 15.24
C THR A 628 -23.12 -2.35 15.14
N PRO A 629 -23.32 -1.06 15.50
CA PRO A 629 -22.44 -0.25 16.35
C PRO A 629 -22.30 -0.86 17.76
N ALA A 630 -21.34 -0.40 18.56
CA ALA A 630 -21.05 -0.98 19.89
C ALA A 630 -22.20 -0.85 20.93
N THR A 631 -23.32 -0.23 20.56
CA THR A 631 -24.55 -0.14 21.36
C THR A 631 -25.53 -1.28 21.10
N THR A 632 -25.32 -2.11 20.07
CA THR A 632 -26.11 -3.35 19.85
C THR A 632 -25.54 -4.50 20.66
N THR A 633 -26.29 -5.58 20.82
CA THR A 633 -25.78 -6.80 21.48
C THR A 633 -25.95 -8.03 20.58
N GLY A 634 -25.26 -9.11 20.92
CA GLY A 634 -25.24 -10.35 20.15
C GLY A 634 -24.24 -11.36 20.71
N SER A 635 -24.59 -12.63 20.64
CA SER A 635 -23.78 -13.74 21.13
C SER A 635 -23.60 -14.81 20.04
N VAL A 636 -22.55 -15.61 20.19
CA VAL A 636 -22.14 -16.62 19.22
C VAL A 636 -21.83 -17.89 20.00
N ASN A 637 -22.64 -18.92 19.82
CA ASN A 637 -22.67 -20.12 20.64
C ASN A 637 -22.75 -21.36 19.74
N ILE A 638 -22.03 -22.44 20.05
CA ILE A 638 -22.28 -23.75 19.43
C ILE A 638 -23.34 -24.46 20.27
N VAL A 639 -24.43 -24.88 19.62
CA VAL A 639 -25.65 -25.40 20.28
C VAL A 639 -26.21 -26.64 19.58
N SER A 640 -27.11 -27.34 20.25
CA SER A 640 -27.73 -28.60 19.81
C SER A 640 -29.27 -28.58 19.89
N ASP A 641 -29.87 -27.39 19.89
CA ASP A 641 -31.28 -27.15 20.22
C ASP A 641 -32.00 -26.18 19.25
N LEU A 642 -31.40 -25.89 18.08
CA LEU A 642 -32.06 -25.06 17.07
C LEU A 642 -33.28 -25.78 16.48
N PRO A 643 -34.44 -25.11 16.29
CA PRO A 643 -35.65 -25.76 15.78
C PRO A 643 -35.44 -26.44 14.43
N GLY A 644 -35.70 -27.75 14.38
CA GLY A 644 -35.53 -28.57 13.16
C GLY A 644 -34.08 -28.89 12.79
N GLN A 645 -33.12 -28.67 13.69
CA GLN A 645 -31.73 -29.12 13.54
C GLN A 645 -31.65 -30.66 13.48
N THR A 646 -30.79 -31.19 12.61
CA THR A 646 -30.57 -32.63 12.41
C THR A 646 -29.13 -33.09 12.69
N SER A 647 -28.19 -32.14 12.79
CA SER A 647 -26.83 -32.32 13.34
C SER A 647 -26.86 -32.43 14.88
N SER A 648 -25.75 -32.86 15.48
CA SER A 648 -25.58 -32.79 16.94
C SER A 648 -25.10 -31.41 17.42
N LYS A 649 -24.48 -30.59 16.55
CA LYS A 649 -24.08 -29.21 16.84
C LYS A 649 -24.24 -28.29 15.63
N ALA A 650 -24.51 -27.01 15.89
CA ALA A 650 -24.53 -25.94 14.90
C ALA A 650 -24.17 -24.60 15.56
N LEU A 651 -23.74 -23.61 14.76
CA LEU A 651 -23.38 -22.29 15.26
C LEU A 651 -24.57 -21.33 15.27
N LYS A 652 -25.06 -20.98 16.47
CA LYS A 652 -26.11 -20.00 16.70
C LYS A 652 -25.54 -18.59 16.84
N LEU A 653 -26.11 -17.65 16.09
CA LEU A 653 -25.80 -16.23 16.08
C LEU A 653 -27.01 -15.44 16.61
N ASP A 654 -26.93 -15.01 17.86
CA ASP A 654 -27.94 -14.15 18.47
C ASP A 654 -27.69 -12.68 18.10
N TYR A 655 -28.75 -11.90 18.00
CA TYR A 655 -28.64 -10.45 17.78
C TYR A 655 -29.76 -9.66 18.47
N ASP A 656 -29.38 -8.47 18.95
CA ASP A 656 -30.29 -7.41 19.39
C ASP A 656 -29.85 -6.07 18.78
N PHE A 657 -30.64 -5.62 17.83
CA PHE A 657 -30.52 -4.40 17.04
C PHE A 657 -31.52 -3.31 17.48
N THR A 658 -32.17 -3.44 18.65
CA THR A 658 -33.04 -2.38 19.21
C THR A 658 -32.27 -1.06 19.34
N ASN A 659 -31.08 -1.12 19.94
CA ASN A 659 -30.23 0.03 20.21
C ASN A 659 -29.35 0.46 19.02
N GLY A 660 -28.81 1.68 19.06
CA GLY A 660 -27.94 2.24 18.02
C GLY A 660 -28.66 2.77 16.77
N THR A 661 -27.89 3.29 15.81
CA THR A 661 -28.38 3.91 14.56
C THR A 661 -27.54 3.47 13.35
N GLY A 662 -28.09 3.64 12.14
CA GLY A 662 -27.44 3.18 10.90
C GLY A 662 -27.45 1.66 10.74
N THR A 663 -26.54 1.14 9.92
CA THR A 663 -26.38 -0.31 9.70
C THR A 663 -25.96 -1.02 10.98
N LYS A 664 -26.68 -2.08 11.36
CA LYS A 664 -26.44 -2.86 12.58
C LYS A 664 -26.15 -4.33 12.25
N ALA A 665 -25.19 -4.95 12.93
CA ALA A 665 -24.73 -6.31 12.65
C ALA A 665 -24.22 -7.06 13.90
N SER A 666 -24.39 -8.39 13.89
CA SER A 666 -23.84 -9.36 14.86
C SER A 666 -23.03 -10.40 14.10
N TYR A 667 -21.78 -10.64 14.50
CA TYR A 667 -20.76 -11.36 13.73
C TYR A 667 -20.19 -12.57 14.48
N ALA A 668 -20.15 -13.74 13.84
CA ALA A 668 -19.21 -14.82 14.18
C ALA A 668 -17.85 -14.50 13.57
N VAL A 669 -16.86 -14.16 14.39
CA VAL A 669 -15.48 -13.94 13.95
C VAL A 669 -14.64 -15.18 14.22
N PHE A 670 -14.17 -15.82 13.14
CA PHE A 670 -13.46 -17.09 13.24
C PHE A 670 -11.96 -16.89 13.47
N ASN A 671 -11.41 -17.61 14.45
CA ASN A 671 -9.98 -17.70 14.79
C ASN A 671 -9.26 -16.34 14.95
N SER A 672 -10.00 -15.28 15.31
CA SER A 672 -9.61 -13.86 15.30
C SER A 672 -9.10 -13.26 13.98
N THR A 673 -8.51 -14.05 13.08
CA THR A 673 -7.90 -13.64 11.80
C THR A 673 -8.53 -14.30 10.57
N GLY A 674 -9.54 -15.14 10.75
CA GLY A 674 -10.22 -15.92 9.71
C GLY A 674 -9.62 -17.31 9.47
N ILE A 675 -10.46 -18.21 8.94
CA ILE A 675 -10.11 -19.58 8.54
C ILE A 675 -9.59 -19.54 7.10
N THR A 676 -8.41 -20.10 6.83
CA THR A 676 -7.82 -20.11 5.48
C THR A 676 -8.48 -21.16 4.58
N LEU A 677 -8.99 -20.76 3.42
CA LEU A 677 -9.54 -21.66 2.41
C LEU A 677 -8.42 -22.44 1.70
N ALA A 678 -8.60 -23.76 1.56
CA ALA A 678 -7.58 -24.69 1.08
C ALA A 678 -7.47 -24.74 -0.46
N GLY A 679 -6.97 -23.66 -1.06
CA GLY A 679 -6.91 -23.46 -2.52
C GLY A 679 -8.03 -22.53 -3.01
N SER A 680 -8.37 -22.60 -4.29
CA SER A 680 -9.43 -21.76 -4.91
C SER A 680 -10.72 -22.56 -5.19
N PRO A 681 -11.67 -22.65 -4.24
CA PRO A 681 -12.99 -23.22 -4.50
C PRO A 681 -13.83 -22.32 -5.43
N ALA A 682 -14.70 -22.93 -6.23
CA ALA A 682 -15.61 -22.23 -7.12
C ALA A 682 -16.81 -21.63 -6.36
N SER A 683 -17.26 -22.31 -5.31
CA SER A 683 -18.41 -21.89 -4.49
C SER A 683 -18.33 -22.43 -3.06
N MET A 684 -19.19 -21.90 -2.19
CA MET A 684 -19.43 -22.40 -0.84
C MET A 684 -20.91 -22.70 -0.66
N THR A 685 -21.26 -23.78 0.03
CA THR A 685 -22.60 -24.00 0.60
C THR A 685 -22.56 -23.84 2.11
N VAL A 686 -23.70 -23.46 2.67
CA VAL A 686 -23.96 -23.36 4.12
C VAL A 686 -25.40 -23.75 4.37
N ASP A 687 -25.66 -24.60 5.35
CA ASP A 687 -27.00 -24.77 5.88
C ASP A 687 -27.33 -23.60 6.81
N LEU A 688 -28.36 -22.85 6.45
CA LEU A 688 -28.73 -21.59 7.10
C LEU A 688 -30.13 -21.72 7.73
N TYR A 689 -30.17 -21.72 9.06
CA TYR A 689 -31.41 -21.57 9.82
C TYR A 689 -31.86 -20.10 9.82
N SER A 690 -33.12 -19.88 9.44
CA SER A 690 -33.76 -18.58 9.42
C SER A 690 -34.84 -18.44 10.49
N ASP A 691 -34.83 -17.28 11.14
CA ASP A 691 -35.85 -16.76 12.07
C ASP A 691 -36.96 -15.96 11.36
N LYS A 692 -36.96 -15.90 10.03
CA LYS A 692 -37.86 -15.08 9.20
C LYS A 692 -37.81 -13.57 9.47
N SER A 693 -36.68 -13.07 9.96
CA SER A 693 -36.51 -11.67 10.37
C SER A 693 -36.43 -10.64 9.24
N LEU A 694 -36.40 -11.06 7.96
CA LEU A 694 -36.11 -10.23 6.79
C LEU A 694 -34.74 -9.51 6.82
N ASN A 695 -33.89 -9.81 7.80
CA ASN A 695 -32.48 -9.38 7.85
C ASN A 695 -31.65 -10.08 6.75
N TRP A 696 -30.44 -9.57 6.51
CA TRP A 696 -29.49 -10.16 5.56
C TRP A 696 -28.50 -11.03 6.32
N VAL A 697 -27.98 -12.08 5.67
CA VAL A 697 -26.83 -12.86 6.16
C VAL A 697 -25.70 -12.81 5.14
N ARG A 698 -24.51 -12.42 5.60
CA ARG A 698 -23.33 -12.17 4.77
C ARG A 698 -22.09 -12.90 5.27
N ALA A 699 -21.19 -13.21 4.35
CA ALA A 699 -19.84 -13.66 4.63
C ALA A 699 -18.82 -12.59 4.22
N GLU A 700 -17.84 -12.32 5.08
CA GLU A 700 -16.66 -11.51 4.77
C GLU A 700 -15.47 -12.43 4.52
N PHE A 701 -14.93 -12.34 3.31
CA PHE A 701 -13.70 -13.00 2.91
C PHE A 701 -12.56 -11.98 2.79
N ILE A 702 -11.39 -12.32 3.30
CA ILE A 702 -10.17 -11.51 3.19
C ILE A 702 -9.24 -12.21 2.20
N ASP A 703 -8.90 -11.54 1.10
CA ASP A 703 -8.00 -12.11 0.10
C ASP A 703 -6.51 -11.98 0.47
N ALA A 704 -5.64 -12.55 -0.35
CA ALA A 704 -4.20 -12.55 -0.12
C ALA A 704 -3.53 -11.15 -0.20
N ASP A 705 -4.21 -10.15 -0.77
CA ASP A 705 -3.77 -8.74 -0.73
C ASP A 705 -4.38 -7.99 0.48
N GLY A 706 -5.11 -8.69 1.36
CA GLY A 706 -5.77 -8.14 2.55
C GLY A 706 -7.09 -7.42 2.26
N LYS A 707 -7.61 -7.49 1.04
CA LYS A 707 -8.87 -6.85 0.67
C LYS A 707 -10.05 -7.65 1.20
N ALA A 708 -11.00 -6.96 1.83
CA ALA A 708 -12.30 -7.53 2.18
C ALA A 708 -13.23 -7.61 0.96
N HIS A 709 -13.85 -8.77 0.79
CA HIS A 709 -14.92 -9.04 -0.16
C HIS A 709 -16.14 -9.51 0.62
N LEU A 710 -17.28 -8.83 0.45
CA LEU A 710 -18.53 -9.14 1.12
C LEU A 710 -19.45 -9.86 0.15
N LEU A 711 -19.92 -11.05 0.52
CA LEU A 711 -20.85 -11.84 -0.27
C LEU A 711 -22.13 -12.09 0.53
N ASP A 712 -23.28 -11.91 -0.12
CA ASP A 712 -24.58 -12.25 0.46
C ASP A 712 -24.76 -13.79 0.45
N LEU A 713 -24.97 -14.39 1.62
CA LEU A 713 -25.46 -15.77 1.74
C LEU A 713 -26.99 -15.79 1.60
N ALA A 714 -27.66 -14.79 2.18
CA ALA A 714 -29.08 -14.50 1.97
C ALA A 714 -29.30 -12.99 2.02
N LYS A 715 -29.99 -12.42 1.02
CA LYS A 715 -30.34 -10.98 0.99
C LYS A 715 -31.54 -10.64 1.87
N GLN A 716 -32.46 -11.57 2.06
CA GLN A 716 -33.57 -11.46 3.00
C GLN A 716 -33.81 -12.85 3.60
N LEU A 717 -34.00 -12.88 4.92
CA LEU A 717 -34.46 -14.04 5.66
C LEU A 717 -36.00 -14.09 5.61
N ASP A 718 -36.54 -14.57 4.49
CA ASP A 718 -37.98 -14.62 4.18
C ASP A 718 -38.64 -15.99 4.47
N TRP A 719 -37.86 -17.00 4.83
CA TRP A 719 -38.31 -18.33 5.24
C TRP A 719 -38.16 -18.57 6.75
N SER A 720 -38.59 -19.73 7.24
CA SER A 720 -38.33 -20.18 8.62
C SER A 720 -37.65 -21.55 8.58
N GLY A 721 -36.74 -21.83 9.52
CA GLY A 721 -36.03 -23.10 9.58
C GLY A 721 -34.81 -23.19 8.64
N TRP A 722 -34.28 -24.40 8.47
CA TRP A 722 -33.05 -24.68 7.74
C TRP A 722 -33.23 -24.66 6.21
N LYS A 723 -32.21 -24.13 5.51
CA LYS A 723 -32.13 -24.09 4.05
C LYS A 723 -30.67 -24.01 3.61
N THR A 724 -30.21 -24.94 2.77
CA THR A 724 -28.89 -24.86 2.16
C THR A 724 -28.83 -23.68 1.18
N VAL A 725 -27.89 -22.77 1.37
CA VAL A 725 -27.62 -21.65 0.44
C VAL A 725 -26.25 -21.83 -0.23
N LYS A 726 -26.18 -21.64 -1.56
CA LYS A 726 -24.94 -21.74 -2.36
C LYS A 726 -24.49 -20.35 -2.83
N VAL A 727 -23.27 -19.97 -2.51
CA VAL A 727 -22.65 -18.69 -2.91
C VAL A 727 -21.49 -18.94 -3.87
N ASN A 728 -21.46 -18.22 -5.00
CA ASN A 728 -20.40 -18.31 -5.99
C ASN A 728 -19.18 -17.48 -5.52
N LEU A 729 -18.03 -18.14 -5.36
CA LEU A 729 -16.77 -17.51 -4.96
C LEU A 729 -15.90 -17.14 -6.18
N SER A 730 -15.99 -17.90 -7.28
CA SER A 730 -15.19 -17.67 -8.50
C SER A 730 -15.58 -16.38 -9.23
N SER A 731 -16.79 -15.87 -9.05
CA SER A 731 -17.29 -14.65 -9.68
C SER A 731 -16.71 -13.36 -9.09
N VAL A 732 -16.13 -13.40 -7.89
CA VAL A 732 -15.73 -12.19 -7.13
C VAL A 732 -14.25 -11.81 -7.35
N GLY A 733 -13.49 -12.64 -8.08
CA GLY A 733 -12.10 -12.34 -8.45
C GLY A 733 -11.14 -12.22 -7.26
N MET A 734 -11.40 -12.99 -6.20
CA MET A 734 -10.60 -13.00 -4.98
C MET A 734 -9.22 -13.66 -5.21
N LYS A 735 -8.18 -13.09 -4.61
CA LYS A 735 -6.80 -13.60 -4.71
C LYS A 735 -6.51 -14.61 -3.59
N TYR A 736 -6.02 -15.79 -3.95
CA TYR A 736 -5.77 -16.88 -2.98
C TYR A 736 -4.33 -16.87 -2.42
N PRO A 737 -4.10 -17.32 -1.16
CA PRO A 737 -5.08 -17.89 -0.23
C PRO A 737 -6.06 -16.84 0.34
N VAL A 738 -7.35 -17.17 0.30
CA VAL A 738 -8.44 -16.38 0.89
C VAL A 738 -8.71 -16.90 2.31
N LYS A 739 -9.15 -16.02 3.21
CA LYS A 739 -9.69 -16.40 4.53
C LYS A 739 -11.17 -16.06 4.66
N LEU A 740 -11.99 -16.97 5.15
CA LEU A 740 -13.31 -16.64 5.70
C LEU A 740 -13.08 -15.98 7.07
N LYS A 741 -13.31 -14.67 7.17
CA LYS A 741 -13.03 -13.89 8.38
C LYS A 741 -14.21 -13.90 9.34
N ARG A 742 -15.43 -13.74 8.82
CA ARG A 742 -16.66 -13.73 9.61
C ARG A 742 -17.91 -14.01 8.77
N VAL A 743 -18.89 -14.70 9.35
CA VAL A 743 -20.29 -14.72 8.87
C VAL A 743 -21.12 -13.89 9.85
N TYR A 744 -22.10 -13.15 9.35
CA TYR A 744 -22.84 -12.19 10.15
C TYR A 744 -24.25 -11.94 9.64
N VAL A 745 -25.16 -11.70 10.60
CA VAL A 745 -26.48 -11.14 10.33
C VAL A 745 -26.40 -9.62 10.38
N VAL A 746 -27.06 -8.94 9.44
CA VAL A 746 -27.03 -7.48 9.31
C VAL A 746 -28.39 -6.93 8.90
N THR A 747 -28.80 -5.85 9.55
CA THR A 747 -29.85 -4.96 9.07
C THR A 747 -29.22 -3.68 8.55
N LEU A 748 -29.55 -3.32 7.30
CA LEU A 748 -29.12 -2.08 6.68
C LEU A 748 -30.03 -0.93 7.16
N ALA A 749 -29.51 0.29 7.21
CA ALA A 749 -30.28 1.47 7.66
C ALA A 749 -31.54 1.75 6.84
N GLU A 750 -31.60 1.25 5.60
CA GLU A 750 -32.74 1.34 4.68
C GLU A 750 -33.68 0.13 4.87
N GLY A 751 -34.98 0.39 5.03
CA GLY A 751 -36.01 -0.63 5.30
C GLY A 751 -35.80 -1.40 6.62
N GLN A 752 -35.23 -0.75 7.63
CA GLN A 752 -34.91 -1.37 8.92
C GLN A 752 -36.16 -1.67 9.77
N ASP A 753 -37.20 -0.88 9.57
CA ASP A 753 -38.53 -0.92 10.21
C ASP A 753 -39.37 -2.14 9.79
N GLU A 754 -39.10 -2.72 8.62
CA GLU A 754 -39.74 -3.95 8.15
C GLU A 754 -39.15 -5.25 8.76
N ARG A 755 -38.07 -5.15 9.57
CA ARG A 755 -37.24 -6.30 9.98
C ARG A 755 -37.26 -6.51 11.48
N SER A 756 -37.15 -7.77 11.92
CA SER A 756 -37.02 -8.07 13.36
C SER A 756 -35.74 -7.45 13.92
N SER A 757 -35.89 -6.67 14.99
CA SER A 757 -34.76 -6.08 15.71
C SER A 757 -34.03 -7.09 16.58
N THR A 758 -34.69 -8.17 17.01
CA THR A 758 -34.10 -9.26 17.80
C THR A 758 -34.38 -10.61 17.14
N GLY A 759 -33.46 -11.56 17.33
CA GLY A 759 -33.62 -12.92 16.80
C GLY A 759 -32.35 -13.75 16.90
N ALA A 760 -32.33 -14.87 16.17
CA ALA A 760 -31.16 -15.73 16.07
C ALA A 760 -31.13 -16.49 14.73
N VAL A 761 -29.98 -16.47 14.07
CA VAL A 761 -29.71 -17.30 12.88
C VAL A 761 -28.82 -18.48 13.26
N GLY A 762 -28.90 -19.58 12.51
CA GLY A 762 -28.05 -20.75 12.70
C GLY A 762 -27.26 -21.07 11.45
N LEU A 763 -26.02 -21.52 11.62
CA LEU A 763 -25.09 -21.88 10.54
C LEU A 763 -24.60 -23.31 10.80
N ASP A 764 -24.62 -24.13 9.76
CA ASP A 764 -24.16 -25.51 9.79
C ASP A 764 -23.60 -25.93 8.40
N ASN A 765 -22.92 -27.07 8.34
CA ASN A 765 -22.38 -27.71 7.12
C ASN A 765 -21.76 -26.71 6.14
N MET A 766 -20.78 -25.93 6.60
CA MET A 766 -20.05 -25.01 5.74
C MET A 766 -19.14 -25.82 4.82
N GLU A 767 -19.48 -25.90 3.54
CA GLU A 767 -18.78 -26.74 2.55
C GLU A 767 -18.22 -25.90 1.39
N LEU A 768 -17.06 -26.27 0.88
CA LEU A 768 -16.41 -25.64 -0.26
C LEU A 768 -16.41 -26.60 -1.45
N GLN A 769 -17.01 -26.19 -2.57
CA GLN A 769 -16.90 -26.94 -3.82
C GLN A 769 -15.68 -26.47 -4.62
N TYR A 770 -14.76 -27.41 -4.86
CA TYR A 770 -13.64 -27.24 -5.77
C TYR A 770 -13.97 -27.91 -7.10
N SER A 771 -13.43 -27.42 -8.22
CA SER A 771 -13.29 -28.26 -9.40
C SER A 771 -12.41 -29.48 -9.04
N ALA A 772 -12.74 -30.66 -9.55
CA ALA A 772 -11.96 -31.87 -9.28
C ALA A 772 -10.47 -31.69 -9.59
N ALA A 773 -9.60 -32.49 -8.93
CA ALA A 773 -8.19 -32.51 -9.31
C ALA A 773 -8.07 -33.06 -10.75
N ALA A 774 -7.38 -32.32 -11.63
CA ALA A 774 -7.17 -32.74 -13.01
C ALA A 774 -6.50 -34.12 -13.05
N THR A 775 -7.23 -35.13 -13.52
CA THR A 775 -6.83 -36.52 -13.39
C THR A 775 -5.66 -36.84 -14.31
N VAL A 776 -4.73 -37.63 -13.79
CA VAL A 776 -3.50 -38.02 -14.48
C VAL A 776 -3.29 -39.50 -14.21
N ASP A 777 -3.06 -40.29 -15.26
CA ASP A 777 -2.71 -41.70 -15.09
C ASP A 777 -1.34 -41.83 -14.41
N THR A 778 -1.31 -42.59 -13.32
CA THR A 778 -0.13 -42.91 -12.50
C THR A 778 0.36 -44.35 -12.70
N ASN A 779 -0.33 -45.13 -13.51
CA ASN A 779 -0.10 -46.57 -13.67
C ASN A 779 0.52 -46.92 -15.02
N THR A 780 0.55 -45.97 -15.98
CA THR A 780 1.18 -46.22 -17.27
C THR A 780 2.70 -46.15 -17.20
N LYS A 781 3.32 -47.28 -17.55
CA LYS A 781 4.75 -47.49 -17.66
C LYS A 781 5.16 -47.59 -19.12
N VAL A 782 6.16 -46.80 -19.51
CA VAL A 782 6.73 -46.77 -20.86
C VAL A 782 8.18 -47.24 -20.83
N GLU A 783 8.51 -48.28 -21.62
CA GLU A 783 9.87 -48.77 -21.77
C GLU A 783 10.35 -48.63 -23.23
N MET A 784 11.57 -48.13 -23.42
CA MET A 784 12.18 -47.90 -24.75
C MET A 784 13.66 -48.31 -24.73
N THR A 785 14.24 -48.65 -25.89
CA THR A 785 15.68 -48.98 -26.00
C THR A 785 16.36 -48.06 -27.01
N VAL A 786 17.51 -47.48 -26.64
CA VAL A 786 18.27 -46.57 -27.50
C VAL A 786 18.63 -47.26 -28.83
N GLY A 787 18.35 -46.60 -29.95
CA GLY A 787 18.58 -47.11 -31.30
C GLY A 787 17.58 -48.18 -31.78
N LYS A 788 16.47 -48.43 -31.04
CA LYS A 788 15.39 -49.31 -31.48
C LYS A 788 14.12 -48.51 -31.81
N MET A 789 13.36 -49.01 -32.80
CA MET A 789 12.07 -48.45 -33.24
C MET A 789 10.86 -49.12 -32.55
N ALA A 790 11.12 -49.96 -31.54
CA ALA A 790 10.10 -50.64 -30.75
C ALA A 790 10.20 -50.17 -29.29
N ALA A 791 9.04 -50.04 -28.66
CA ALA A 791 8.84 -49.68 -27.26
C ALA A 791 7.75 -50.57 -26.66
N THR A 792 7.57 -50.54 -25.35
CA THR A 792 6.37 -51.10 -24.71
C THR A 792 5.65 -50.02 -23.89
N VAL A 793 4.32 -50.13 -23.85
CA VAL A 793 3.44 -49.34 -22.98
C VAL A 793 2.57 -50.33 -22.23
N ASN A 794 2.72 -50.42 -20.92
CA ASN A 794 2.05 -51.41 -20.06
C ASN A 794 2.23 -52.85 -20.57
N GLY A 795 3.44 -53.17 -21.05
CA GLY A 795 3.80 -54.45 -21.65
C GLY A 795 3.43 -54.62 -23.14
N ASN A 796 2.49 -53.84 -23.66
CA ASN A 796 2.07 -53.93 -25.07
C ASN A 796 3.13 -53.32 -25.99
N THR A 797 3.53 -54.05 -27.05
CA THR A 797 4.56 -53.58 -27.99
C THR A 797 4.02 -52.49 -28.93
N MET A 798 4.69 -51.35 -28.96
CA MET A 798 4.37 -50.18 -29.78
C MET A 798 5.51 -49.85 -30.75
N LYS A 799 5.16 -49.34 -31.95
CA LYS A 799 6.13 -48.87 -32.94
C LYS A 799 6.35 -47.37 -32.82
N LEU A 800 7.61 -46.97 -32.69
CA LEU A 800 8.03 -45.56 -32.66
C LEU A 800 8.12 -44.98 -34.08
N ASP A 801 8.01 -43.65 -34.19
CA ASP A 801 8.25 -42.89 -35.43
C ASP A 801 9.70 -42.36 -35.54
N SER A 802 10.47 -42.43 -34.46
CA SER A 802 11.93 -42.28 -34.43
C SER A 802 12.50 -43.05 -33.23
N ALA A 803 13.75 -43.54 -33.34
CA ALA A 803 14.39 -44.25 -32.25
C ALA A 803 14.89 -43.27 -31.16
N PRO A 804 14.90 -43.65 -29.87
CA PRO A 804 15.59 -42.88 -28.84
C PRO A 804 17.09 -42.86 -29.13
N ILE A 805 17.75 -41.74 -28.82
CA ILE A 805 19.19 -41.55 -29.06
C ILE A 805 19.89 -41.05 -27.79
N ILE A 806 21.21 -41.21 -27.75
CA ILE A 806 22.07 -40.43 -26.86
C ILE A 806 22.78 -39.40 -27.72
N PHE A 807 22.78 -38.14 -27.29
CA PHE A 807 23.43 -37.02 -27.96
C PHE A 807 24.05 -36.10 -26.90
N ASN A 808 25.35 -35.84 -26.99
CA ASN A 808 26.13 -35.09 -26.00
C ASN A 808 25.86 -35.52 -24.54
N GLY A 809 25.97 -36.84 -24.29
CA GLY A 809 25.72 -37.46 -22.98
C GLY A 809 24.25 -37.50 -22.52
N THR A 810 23.35 -36.80 -23.21
CA THR A 810 21.93 -36.69 -22.86
C THR A 810 21.08 -37.68 -23.65
N THR A 811 20.14 -38.35 -23.00
CA THR A 811 19.18 -39.25 -23.65
C THR A 811 17.97 -38.47 -24.18
N TYR A 812 17.68 -38.63 -25.47
CA TYR A 812 16.58 -37.99 -26.17
C TYR A 812 15.53 -39.00 -26.63
N VAL A 813 14.25 -38.65 -26.49
CA VAL A 813 13.08 -39.49 -26.84
C VAL A 813 12.11 -38.73 -27.77
N PRO A 814 11.30 -39.42 -28.59
CA PRO A 814 10.29 -38.77 -29.44
C PRO A 814 9.18 -38.13 -28.60
N VAL A 815 9.02 -36.80 -28.69
CA VAL A 815 8.09 -36.07 -27.81
C VAL A 815 6.65 -36.54 -27.95
N ARG A 816 6.20 -36.86 -29.17
CA ARG A 816 4.83 -37.31 -29.44
C ARG A 816 4.52 -38.62 -28.73
N PHE A 817 5.28 -39.68 -29.01
CA PHE A 817 5.06 -40.99 -28.41
C PHE A 817 5.02 -40.94 -26.87
N VAL A 818 5.96 -40.23 -26.24
CA VAL A 818 6.00 -40.15 -24.77
C VAL A 818 4.86 -39.29 -24.21
N SER A 819 4.45 -38.22 -24.91
CA SER A 819 3.29 -37.43 -24.50
C SER A 819 1.99 -38.23 -24.58
N ASP A 820 1.74 -38.84 -25.75
CA ASP A 820 0.52 -39.59 -26.03
C ASP A 820 0.40 -40.82 -25.11
N ALA A 821 1.51 -41.52 -24.82
CA ALA A 821 1.52 -42.64 -23.88
C ALA A 821 1.31 -42.22 -22.42
N MET A 822 1.80 -41.05 -21.99
CA MET A 822 1.71 -40.57 -20.61
C MET A 822 0.49 -39.68 -20.32
N GLY A 823 -0.54 -39.76 -21.17
CA GLY A 823 -1.78 -38.98 -21.04
C GLY A 823 -1.59 -37.47 -21.17
N ALA A 824 -0.47 -37.01 -21.73
CA ALA A 824 -0.15 -35.60 -21.88
C ALA A 824 -0.55 -35.09 -23.26
N LYS A 825 -1.28 -33.98 -23.32
CA LYS A 825 -1.68 -33.37 -24.59
C LYS A 825 -0.51 -32.58 -25.18
N LEU A 826 0.02 -33.06 -26.29
CA LEU A 826 1.03 -32.36 -27.10
C LEU A 826 0.37 -31.39 -28.10
N LEU A 827 0.88 -30.17 -28.16
CA LEU A 827 0.65 -29.18 -29.22
C LEU A 827 2.01 -28.79 -29.82
N PHE A 828 2.07 -28.60 -31.14
CA PHE A 828 3.28 -28.17 -31.84
C PHE A 828 2.97 -27.10 -32.87
N ASN A 829 3.70 -25.98 -32.81
CA ASN A 829 3.60 -24.89 -33.77
C ASN A 829 4.79 -24.95 -34.73
N GLY A 830 4.56 -25.43 -35.96
CA GLY A 830 5.60 -25.56 -36.97
C GLY A 830 6.24 -24.24 -37.42
N ASN A 831 5.55 -23.11 -37.24
CA ASN A 831 6.04 -21.80 -37.68
C ASN A 831 7.02 -21.16 -36.66
N THR A 832 6.89 -21.50 -35.38
CA THR A 832 7.71 -20.93 -34.29
C THR A 832 8.65 -21.96 -33.65
N GLY A 833 8.45 -23.26 -33.91
CA GLY A 833 9.14 -24.34 -33.22
C GLY A 833 8.71 -24.52 -31.75
N GLN A 834 7.60 -23.92 -31.32
CA GLN A 834 7.05 -24.10 -29.98
C GLN A 834 6.45 -25.51 -29.81
N ILE A 835 6.77 -26.13 -28.68
CA ILE A 835 6.35 -27.45 -28.23
C ILE A 835 5.64 -27.23 -26.89
N THR A 836 4.32 -27.24 -26.88
CA THR A 836 3.50 -27.08 -25.67
C THR A 836 2.96 -28.43 -25.21
N VAL A 837 3.10 -28.74 -23.92
CA VAL A 837 2.74 -30.03 -23.33
C VAL A 837 1.86 -29.77 -22.11
N LEU A 838 0.71 -30.42 -22.05
CA LEU A 838 -0.30 -30.25 -20.99
C LEU A 838 -0.53 -31.58 -20.27
N ARG A 839 -0.36 -31.65 -18.96
CA ARG A 839 -0.62 -32.86 -18.14
C ARG A 839 -1.13 -32.46 -16.75
N GLY A 840 -2.39 -32.75 -16.45
CA GLY A 840 -3.01 -32.39 -15.16
C GLY A 840 -3.03 -30.89 -14.94
N ASN A 841 -2.26 -30.38 -13.97
CA ASN A 841 -2.06 -28.95 -13.75
C ASN A 841 -0.74 -28.39 -14.31
N LYS A 842 -0.04 -29.13 -15.18
CA LYS A 842 1.23 -28.72 -15.79
C LYS A 842 1.04 -28.22 -17.22
N LEU A 843 1.54 -27.01 -17.48
CA LEU A 843 1.94 -26.57 -18.82
C LEU A 843 3.47 -26.53 -18.83
N MET A 844 4.08 -27.23 -19.80
CA MET A 844 5.44 -26.98 -20.22
C MET A 844 5.42 -26.44 -21.65
N GLU A 845 6.15 -25.37 -21.91
CA GLU A 845 6.48 -24.94 -23.26
C GLU A 845 7.99 -24.86 -23.45
N MET A 846 8.47 -25.46 -24.53
CA MET A 846 9.85 -25.38 -24.99
C MET A 846 9.87 -24.88 -26.44
N THR A 847 10.97 -24.28 -26.88
CA THR A 847 11.18 -23.92 -28.30
C THR A 847 12.38 -24.67 -28.85
N LEU A 848 12.26 -25.22 -30.07
CA LEU A 848 13.37 -25.88 -30.77
C LEU A 848 14.65 -25.02 -30.74
N GLY A 849 15.77 -25.62 -30.32
CA GLY A 849 17.07 -24.95 -30.24
C GLY A 849 17.25 -23.89 -29.15
N LYS A 850 16.21 -23.49 -28.39
CA LYS A 850 16.35 -22.56 -27.24
C LYS A 850 16.60 -23.32 -25.93
N LYS A 851 17.41 -22.72 -25.05
CA LYS A 851 17.68 -23.17 -23.68
C LYS A 851 16.54 -22.85 -22.70
N ASP A 852 15.81 -21.77 -22.95
CA ASP A 852 14.72 -21.34 -22.07
C ASP A 852 13.42 -22.10 -22.35
N LEU A 853 12.73 -22.45 -21.28
CA LEU A 853 11.42 -23.11 -21.24
C LEU A 853 10.49 -22.34 -20.29
N ILE A 854 9.19 -22.49 -20.48
CA ILE A 854 8.17 -21.87 -19.63
C ILE A 854 7.38 -22.99 -18.96
N LEU A 855 7.41 -23.03 -17.63
CA LEU A 855 6.71 -24.02 -16.80
C LEU A 855 5.63 -23.33 -15.97
N ASN A 856 4.36 -23.66 -16.20
CA ASN A 856 3.20 -23.01 -15.56
C ASN A 856 3.28 -21.46 -15.61
N GLY A 857 3.71 -20.92 -16.76
CA GLY A 857 3.86 -19.48 -16.95
C GLY A 857 5.13 -18.86 -16.33
N VAL A 858 6.01 -19.62 -15.68
CA VAL A 858 7.29 -19.12 -15.14
C VAL A 858 8.45 -19.50 -16.08
N LEU A 859 9.28 -18.52 -16.43
CA LEU A 859 10.48 -18.73 -17.24
C LEU A 859 11.55 -19.50 -16.45
N GLN A 860 12.12 -20.53 -17.06
CA GLN A 860 13.22 -21.32 -16.51
C GLN A 860 14.26 -21.56 -17.62
N SER A 861 15.55 -21.53 -17.29
CA SER A 861 16.61 -21.89 -18.24
C SER A 861 17.04 -23.35 -18.05
N SER A 862 17.60 -23.95 -19.09
CA SER A 862 18.10 -25.32 -19.10
C SER A 862 19.36 -25.45 -19.95
N ASP A 863 20.28 -26.36 -19.61
CA ASP A 863 21.52 -26.53 -20.37
C ASP A 863 21.38 -27.29 -21.69
N ILE A 864 20.22 -27.88 -21.91
CA ILE A 864 19.91 -28.81 -23.01
C ILE A 864 18.62 -28.38 -23.70
N THR A 865 18.57 -28.54 -25.03
CA THR A 865 17.50 -27.97 -25.87
C THR A 865 16.75 -29.06 -26.65
N PRO A 866 15.48 -28.87 -27.02
CA PRO A 866 14.81 -29.77 -27.96
C PRO A 866 15.44 -29.70 -29.35
N ILE A 867 15.60 -30.87 -29.99
CA ILE A 867 16.28 -31.02 -31.29
C ILE A 867 15.35 -31.66 -32.33
N VAL A 868 15.64 -31.44 -33.62
CA VAL A 868 15.01 -32.18 -34.72
C VAL A 868 16.02 -33.16 -35.32
N ARG A 869 15.62 -34.42 -35.49
CA ARG A 869 16.41 -35.44 -36.21
C ARG A 869 15.46 -36.32 -37.03
N ASN A 870 15.83 -36.64 -38.27
CA ASN A 870 15.02 -37.45 -39.20
C ASN A 870 13.56 -36.93 -39.36
N ASN A 871 13.40 -35.60 -39.43
CA ASN A 871 12.10 -34.92 -39.43
C ASN A 871 11.18 -35.31 -38.24
N ARG A 872 11.76 -35.50 -37.05
CA ARG A 872 11.07 -35.71 -35.78
C ARG A 872 11.69 -34.91 -34.64
N THR A 873 10.84 -34.34 -33.81
CA THR A 873 11.22 -33.60 -32.60
C THR A 873 11.58 -34.58 -31.49
N LEU A 874 12.82 -34.50 -31.01
CA LEU A 874 13.32 -35.28 -29.88
C LEU A 874 13.63 -34.34 -28.71
N ILE A 875 13.31 -34.80 -27.51
CA ILE A 875 13.39 -34.02 -26.26
C ILE A 875 14.27 -34.72 -25.22
N PRO A 876 15.01 -33.99 -24.36
CA PRO A 876 15.72 -34.60 -23.25
C PRO A 876 14.74 -35.26 -22.27
N VAL A 877 14.85 -36.58 -22.09
CA VAL A 877 13.79 -37.37 -21.42
C VAL A 877 13.55 -36.93 -19.97
N ARG A 878 14.61 -36.68 -19.19
CA ARG A 878 14.48 -36.21 -17.79
C ARG A 878 13.84 -34.84 -17.69
N LEU A 879 14.32 -33.87 -18.48
CA LEU A 879 13.83 -32.48 -18.44
C LEU A 879 12.32 -32.41 -18.68
N PHE A 880 11.82 -33.16 -19.67
CA PHE A 880 10.40 -33.26 -19.96
C PHE A 880 9.64 -34.01 -18.85
N SER A 881 10.06 -35.25 -18.55
CA SER A 881 9.30 -36.16 -17.68
C SER A 881 9.23 -35.66 -16.24
N GLU A 882 10.37 -35.30 -15.63
CA GLU A 882 10.46 -34.95 -14.21
C GLU A 882 9.70 -33.65 -13.91
N LYS A 883 9.74 -32.68 -14.82
CA LYS A 883 8.97 -31.42 -14.72
C LYS A 883 7.46 -31.63 -14.91
N LEU A 884 7.04 -32.69 -15.60
CA LEU A 884 5.66 -33.14 -15.77
C LEU A 884 5.21 -34.16 -14.70
N GLY A 885 6.03 -34.40 -13.67
CA GLY A 885 5.70 -35.29 -12.54
C GLY A 885 5.83 -36.79 -12.83
N LEU A 886 6.70 -37.16 -13.78
CA LEU A 886 7.07 -38.55 -14.09
C LEU A 886 8.49 -38.86 -13.57
N LYS A 887 8.78 -40.13 -13.32
CA LYS A 887 10.11 -40.66 -12.99
C LYS A 887 10.80 -41.16 -14.26
N VAL A 888 12.14 -41.18 -14.26
CA VAL A 888 12.93 -41.67 -15.40
C VAL A 888 14.07 -42.58 -14.95
N GLY A 889 13.93 -43.88 -15.26
CA GLY A 889 15.00 -44.87 -15.17
C GLY A 889 15.84 -44.92 -16.45
N TYR A 890 17.15 -45.20 -16.30
CA TYR A 890 18.02 -45.55 -17.42
C TYR A 890 19.01 -46.64 -17.02
N ASP A 891 18.98 -47.78 -17.70
CA ASP A 891 19.96 -48.87 -17.58
C ASP A 891 21.04 -48.70 -18.68
N PRO A 892 22.31 -48.43 -18.33
CA PRO A 892 23.38 -48.24 -19.31
C PRO A 892 23.87 -49.54 -19.97
N LYS A 893 23.67 -50.72 -19.34
CA LYS A 893 24.06 -52.03 -19.90
C LYS A 893 23.05 -52.46 -20.96
N LEU A 894 21.76 -52.36 -20.66
CA LEU A 894 20.66 -52.69 -21.58
C LEU A 894 20.34 -51.55 -22.56
N LYS A 895 20.88 -50.35 -22.32
CA LYS A 895 20.51 -49.08 -23.00
C LYS A 895 18.99 -48.83 -22.96
N LYS A 896 18.37 -49.25 -21.86
CA LYS A 896 16.92 -49.24 -21.64
C LYS A 896 16.54 -47.97 -20.90
N ILE A 897 15.50 -47.31 -21.38
CA ILE A 897 14.86 -46.13 -20.79
C ILE A 897 13.53 -46.62 -20.21
N THR A 898 13.24 -46.24 -18.98
CA THR A 898 11.96 -46.47 -18.33
C THR A 898 11.39 -45.13 -17.92
N ILE A 899 10.10 -44.92 -18.11
CA ILE A 899 9.36 -43.76 -17.62
C ILE A 899 8.12 -44.29 -16.90
N ASP A 900 7.91 -43.83 -15.66
CA ASP A 900 6.86 -44.25 -14.72
C ASP A 900 6.23 -43.02 -14.04
#